data_AF-W5LJ07-F1
#
_entry.id   AF-W5LJ07-F1
#
_cell.length_a   1.000
_cell.length_b   1.000
_cell.length_c   1.000
_cell.angle_alpha   90.00
_cell.angle_beta   90.00
_cell.angle_gamma   90.00
#
_symmetry.space_group_name_H-M   'P 1'
#
loop_
_entity.id
_entity.type
_entity.pdbx_description
1 polymer ?
#
loop_
_entity_poly.entity_id
_entity_poly.type
_entity_poly.pdbx_seq_one_letter_code
_entity_poly.pdbx_strand_id
1 'polypeptide(L)'
;MSMRPRNREICADCSAPEPRWASINRGVLICDECCSIHRGLGRHSSQVRHLTHTAWPPSQLQMVQTLYSNGANSIWEHSLLDPSSIMSGKRKANPQDRVHPNKTEFIKAKYQMLAFVHRMPCREDDSVTAKDLSKQLHSSVRTGNLETCLRLLSLGAQANFFHPEKGNTPLHVAAKAGQQLQAELLTVYGADPGAPDSSGNTPIDYARQAGHQDLADRLVEIQYELTDRLAFYLCGRRPDHKNGQHFIIPQIADSNHQFEELAMDVYDEVDRRETDAVWLATQNHSTLVTETTVVPFLPVNPEYSSTRNQGRQKLARFNAHEFATLVIDILTDAKRRQQGSSPDNVKENVELILKDIGSRHGSESQELDQPDYDSVASDEDTEREPASGKDERAKLNSLQNENSSLKWQGGNSLAHPQEPQRRVPPRGGRAMSMYETGSGLKHYHPRGDGSHPDPGGLTLQPLPPNGSRVEGQSSVSESDYDNTPNHAELDDSGYGSSGHRTAGWSGEGVIPELGDPDECEPDPTLPSTEDVISKTEQITKNIQELLRAAQENKHESFVPCSERIHQAVTEMATLFPKRPSSEMVRGSLRLLTSSASRLQGECNRATPADSCPADAQLVTQQLIQCAYDIAKAAKQLVTVTTKESN
;
A
#
# COMPACT_ATOMS: atom_id res chain seq x y z
N MET A 1 52.71 16.48 0.75
CA MET A 1 51.99 17.08 -0.40
C MET A 1 50.75 17.80 0.12
N SER A 2 50.26 18.83 -0.57
CA SER A 2 49.15 19.64 -0.04
C SER A 2 47.83 18.86 -0.02
N MET A 3 47.11 18.90 1.09
CA MET A 3 45.73 18.43 1.15
C MET A 3 44.88 19.33 0.25
N ARG A 4 44.19 18.74 -0.74
CA ARG A 4 43.09 19.44 -1.42
C ARG A 4 42.03 19.80 -0.37
N PRO A 5 41.36 20.96 -0.48
CA PRO A 5 40.30 21.30 0.46
C PRO A 5 39.24 20.19 0.43
N ARG A 6 38.77 19.73 1.59
CA ARG A 6 37.59 18.87 1.66
C ARG A 6 36.44 19.65 1.01
N ASN A 7 35.84 19.10 -0.04
CA ASN A 7 34.51 19.57 -0.46
C ASN A 7 33.62 19.45 0.78
N ARG A 8 33.08 20.59 1.24
CA ARG A 8 32.09 20.57 2.31
C ARG A 8 30.86 19.87 1.77
N GLU A 9 30.54 18.73 2.36
CA GLU A 9 29.30 18.02 2.05
C GLU A 9 28.13 18.94 2.39
N ILE A 10 27.22 19.07 1.44
CA ILE A 10 26.01 19.88 1.51
C ILE A 10 24.77 19.03 1.27
N CYS A 11 23.70 19.36 1.98
CA CYS A 11 22.37 18.82 1.75
C CYS A 11 21.96 19.01 0.29
N ALA A 12 21.61 17.90 -0.37
CA ALA A 12 21.28 17.88 -1.78
C ALA A 12 20.05 18.71 -2.15
N ASP A 13 19.18 19.09 -1.21
CA ASP A 13 17.92 19.79 -1.50
C ASP A 13 17.93 21.28 -1.17
N CYS A 14 18.58 21.67 -0.08
CA CYS A 14 18.64 23.08 0.35
C CYS A 14 20.05 23.65 0.47
N SER A 15 21.09 22.90 0.07
CA SER A 15 22.51 23.31 0.13
C SER A 15 23.04 23.66 1.52
N ALA A 16 22.32 23.30 2.59
CA ALA A 16 22.79 23.44 3.97
C ALA A 16 24.06 22.58 4.22
N PRO A 17 25.06 23.07 4.96
CA PRO A 17 26.28 22.31 5.24
C PRO A 17 25.99 21.10 6.15
N GLU A 18 26.93 20.14 6.15
CA GLU A 18 27.01 19.04 7.12
C GLU A 18 25.71 18.17 7.19
N PRO A 19 25.28 17.59 6.05
CA PRO A 19 24.15 16.65 6.03
C PRO A 19 24.44 15.42 6.91
N ARG A 20 23.45 15.02 7.71
CA ARG A 20 23.57 13.91 8.69
C ARG A 20 22.86 12.63 8.26
N TRP A 21 22.09 12.70 7.18
CA TRP A 21 21.26 11.62 6.65
C TRP A 21 21.58 11.37 5.17
N ALA A 22 21.25 10.18 4.69
CA ALA A 22 21.29 9.82 3.28
C ALA A 22 19.90 9.39 2.78
N SER A 23 19.62 9.63 1.50
CA SER A 23 18.56 8.97 0.73
C SER A 23 19.22 7.95 -0.20
N ILE A 24 19.16 6.67 0.19
CA ILE A 24 20.00 5.59 -0.38
C ILE A 24 19.67 5.39 -1.86
N ASN A 25 18.40 5.15 -2.18
CA ASN A 25 17.92 4.95 -3.56
C ASN A 25 18.04 6.20 -4.45
N ARG A 26 18.32 7.38 -3.88
CA ARG A 26 18.57 8.61 -4.65
C ARG A 26 20.04 8.97 -4.77
N GLY A 27 20.94 8.29 -4.05
CA GLY A 27 22.38 8.54 -4.09
C GLY A 27 22.79 9.92 -3.55
N VAL A 28 22.10 10.43 -2.53
CA VAL A 28 22.31 11.80 -2.01
C VAL A 28 22.37 11.89 -0.49
N LEU A 29 23.08 12.91 0.01
CA LEU A 29 23.13 13.30 1.42
C LEU A 29 22.20 14.49 1.70
N ILE A 30 21.47 14.47 2.83
CA ILE A 30 20.47 15.47 3.21
C ILE A 30 20.61 15.89 4.69
N CYS A 31 20.24 17.13 5.00
CA CYS A 31 20.16 17.62 6.39
C CYS A 31 18.84 17.20 7.06
N ASP A 32 18.77 17.34 8.38
CA ASP A 32 17.63 16.91 9.19
C ASP A 32 16.28 17.49 8.73
N GLU A 33 16.21 18.80 8.45
CA GLU A 33 15.00 19.46 7.96
C GLU A 33 14.49 18.89 6.63
N CYS A 34 15.40 18.49 5.73
CA CYS A 34 15.03 17.83 4.49
C CYS A 34 14.67 16.36 4.74
N CYS A 35 15.35 15.71 5.69
CA CYS A 35 15.05 14.34 6.08
C CYS A 35 13.65 14.18 6.70
N SER A 36 13.14 15.14 7.49
CA SER A 36 11.76 15.06 8.00
C SER A 36 10.73 15.01 6.88
N ILE A 37 10.99 15.74 5.79
CA ILE A 37 10.14 15.74 4.60
C ILE A 37 10.28 14.41 3.84
N HIS A 38 11.51 13.92 3.64
CA HIS A 38 11.76 12.62 2.99
C HIS A 38 11.11 11.43 3.73
N ARG A 39 11.13 11.43 5.07
CA ARG A 39 10.41 10.44 5.90
C ARG A 39 8.90 10.44 5.55
N GLY A 40 8.32 11.63 5.34
CA GLY A 40 6.93 11.80 4.94
C GLY A 40 6.60 11.42 3.49
N LEU A 41 7.60 11.18 2.63
CA LEU A 41 7.39 10.61 1.28
C LEU A 41 7.30 9.08 1.30
N GLY A 42 7.90 8.42 2.30
CA GLY A 42 7.95 6.95 2.41
C GLY A 42 8.99 6.28 1.50
N ARG A 43 9.32 5.03 1.82
CA ARG A 43 10.45 4.28 1.25
C ARG A 43 10.40 4.11 -0.28
N HIS A 44 9.19 4.03 -0.85
CA HIS A 44 8.98 3.95 -2.31
C HIS A 44 9.53 5.18 -3.05
N SER A 45 9.54 6.36 -2.41
CA SER A 45 10.14 7.58 -2.97
C SER A 45 11.55 7.82 -2.43
N SER A 46 11.78 7.62 -1.13
CA SER A 46 13.09 7.83 -0.47
C SER A 46 13.32 6.86 0.69
N GLN A 47 14.31 5.98 0.54
CA GLN A 47 14.84 5.14 1.62
C GLN A 47 15.85 5.96 2.43
N VAL A 48 15.50 6.38 3.66
CA VAL A 48 16.36 7.24 4.50
C VAL A 48 17.19 6.46 5.51
N ARG A 49 18.41 6.90 5.80
CA ARG A 49 19.29 6.30 6.83
C ARG A 49 20.23 7.35 7.43
N HIS A 50 20.43 7.32 8.75
CA HIS A 50 21.34 8.27 9.43
C HIS A 50 22.80 7.82 9.27
N LEU A 51 23.71 8.74 8.93
CA LEU A 51 25.12 8.43 8.63
C LEU A 51 25.90 7.86 9.84
N THR A 52 25.76 8.43 11.04
CA THR A 52 26.48 7.97 12.25
C THR A 52 25.64 7.19 13.26
N HIS A 53 24.33 7.45 13.39
CA HIS A 53 23.45 6.80 14.39
C HIS A 53 22.80 5.49 13.93
N THR A 54 23.19 4.95 12.76
CA THR A 54 22.86 3.57 12.37
C THR A 54 24.14 2.87 11.93
N ALA A 55 24.24 1.55 12.16
CA ALA A 55 25.28 0.75 11.54
C ALA A 55 25.04 0.69 10.02
N TRP A 56 26.10 0.65 9.23
CA TRP A 56 26.05 0.56 7.76
C TRP A 56 26.87 -0.64 7.25
N PRO A 57 26.38 -1.39 6.25
CA PRO A 57 27.25 -2.21 5.41
C PRO A 57 28.27 -1.30 4.72
N PRO A 58 29.59 -1.56 4.79
CA PRO A 58 30.61 -0.65 4.26
C PRO A 58 30.45 -0.36 2.76
N SER A 59 30.12 -1.39 1.98
CA SER A 59 29.83 -1.33 0.54
C SER A 59 28.61 -0.45 0.22
N GLN A 60 27.55 -0.52 1.03
CA GLN A 60 26.35 0.31 0.84
C GLN A 60 26.64 1.79 1.09
N LEU A 61 27.37 2.11 2.16
CA LEU A 61 27.78 3.49 2.45
C LEU A 61 28.72 4.02 1.36
N GLN A 62 29.68 3.22 0.92
CA GLN A 62 30.59 3.55 -0.17
C GLN A 62 29.83 3.80 -1.49
N MET A 63 28.81 2.99 -1.80
CA MET A 63 27.96 3.17 -2.99
C MET A 63 27.23 4.52 -2.96
N VAL A 64 26.60 4.88 -1.84
CA VAL A 64 25.93 6.18 -1.66
C VAL A 64 26.91 7.35 -1.73
N GLN A 65 28.05 7.25 -1.06
CA GLN A 65 29.10 8.28 -1.11
C GLN A 65 29.65 8.48 -2.53
N THR A 66 29.86 7.39 -3.28
CA THR A 66 30.37 7.43 -4.65
C THR A 66 29.35 8.05 -5.62
N LEU A 67 28.06 7.74 -5.47
CA LEU A 67 26.98 8.40 -6.22
C LEU A 67 26.93 9.90 -5.92
N TYR A 68 26.99 10.27 -4.64
CA TYR A 68 26.95 11.67 -4.22
C TYR A 68 28.17 12.45 -4.74
N SER A 69 29.39 11.92 -4.60
CA SER A 69 30.62 12.57 -5.06
C SER A 69 30.70 12.70 -6.58
N ASN A 70 30.10 11.77 -7.33
CA ASN A 70 30.01 11.81 -8.78
C ASN A 70 28.78 12.59 -9.28
N GLY A 71 28.09 13.31 -8.40
CA GLY A 71 27.06 14.27 -8.82
C GLY A 71 25.71 13.64 -9.20
N ALA A 72 25.31 12.52 -8.59
CA ALA A 72 23.99 11.90 -8.79
C ALA A 72 22.81 12.88 -8.63
N ASN A 73 22.98 13.95 -7.83
CA ASN A 73 21.97 15.00 -7.69
C ASN A 73 21.65 15.73 -9.02
N SER A 74 22.55 15.69 -10.01
CA SER A 74 22.31 16.23 -11.36
C SER A 74 21.23 15.49 -12.15
N ILE A 75 20.93 14.22 -11.81
CA ILE A 75 19.80 13.48 -12.38
C ILE A 75 18.49 14.11 -11.89
N TRP A 76 18.42 14.40 -10.59
CA TRP A 76 17.23 14.93 -9.90
C TRP A 76 17.04 16.45 -10.04
N GLU A 77 18.06 17.18 -10.50
CA GLU A 77 18.04 18.64 -10.68
C GLU A 77 18.41 19.08 -12.10
N HIS A 78 18.41 18.17 -13.08
CA HIS A 78 18.92 18.42 -14.44
C HIS A 78 18.43 19.74 -15.06
N SER A 79 17.13 20.02 -15.02
CA SER A 79 16.60 21.25 -15.61
C SER A 79 16.97 22.50 -14.82
N LEU A 80 17.27 22.41 -13.52
CA LEU A 80 17.77 23.55 -12.70
C LEU A 80 19.25 23.86 -12.97
N LEU A 81 19.99 22.94 -13.60
CA LEU A 81 21.37 23.15 -14.05
C LEU A 81 21.44 23.80 -15.45
N ASP A 82 20.33 23.84 -16.18
CA ASP A 82 20.23 24.52 -17.47
C ASP A 82 20.12 26.05 -17.26
N PRO A 83 21.04 26.87 -17.81
CA PRO A 83 21.00 28.32 -17.66
C PRO A 83 19.71 28.99 -18.16
N SER A 84 18.99 28.37 -19.11
CA SER A 84 17.71 28.88 -19.61
C SER A 84 16.58 28.75 -18.59
N SER A 85 16.65 27.76 -17.69
CA SER A 85 15.62 27.50 -16.68
C SER A 85 15.50 28.60 -15.62
N ILE A 86 16.58 29.36 -15.41
CA ILE A 86 16.69 30.43 -14.40
C ILE A 86 15.59 31.49 -14.61
N MET A 87 15.17 31.71 -15.86
CA MET A 87 14.09 32.64 -16.22
C MET A 87 12.69 32.14 -15.79
N SER A 88 12.51 30.85 -15.49
CA SER A 88 11.20 30.27 -15.16
C SER A 88 10.76 30.44 -13.70
N GLY A 89 11.58 31.08 -12.86
CA GLY A 89 11.31 31.26 -11.42
C GLY A 89 11.46 30.00 -10.57
N LYS A 90 11.68 28.82 -11.19
CA LYS A 90 12.01 27.57 -10.50
C LYS A 90 13.37 27.69 -9.81
N ARG A 91 13.38 27.94 -8.50
CA ARG A 91 14.58 27.99 -7.68
C ARG A 91 14.69 26.78 -6.74
N LYS A 92 15.92 26.38 -6.45
CA LYS A 92 16.24 25.46 -5.35
C LYS A 92 15.92 26.11 -4.00
N ALA A 93 15.59 25.31 -2.98
CA ALA A 93 15.43 25.80 -1.62
C ALA A 93 16.77 26.27 -1.04
N ASN A 94 16.73 27.22 -0.11
CA ASN A 94 17.92 27.74 0.59
C ASN A 94 18.02 27.13 2.00
N PRO A 95 19.19 27.17 2.66
CA PRO A 95 19.35 26.64 4.01
C PRO A 95 18.39 27.32 5.01
N GLN A 96 18.10 28.61 4.81
CA GLN A 96 17.23 29.44 5.65
C GLN A 96 15.74 29.46 5.20
N ASP A 97 15.38 28.83 4.09
CA ASP A 97 13.96 28.71 3.68
C ASP A 97 13.22 27.80 4.69
N ARG A 98 11.93 28.06 4.95
CA ARG A 98 11.15 27.29 5.94
C ARG A 98 10.92 25.84 5.47
N VAL A 99 10.89 24.89 6.42
CA VAL A 99 10.53 23.48 6.19
C VAL A 99 9.20 23.38 5.42
N HIS A 100 8.20 24.14 5.88
CA HIS A 100 6.91 24.30 5.22
C HIS A 100 6.63 25.79 4.94
N PRO A 101 6.10 26.14 3.75
CA PRO A 101 5.89 25.25 2.61
C PRO A 101 7.18 24.98 1.80
N ASN A 102 8.17 25.88 1.86
CA ASN A 102 9.19 26.04 0.81
C ASN A 102 10.05 24.79 0.56
N LYS A 103 10.69 24.21 1.58
CA LYS A 103 11.50 22.98 1.41
C LYS A 103 10.61 21.78 1.05
N THR A 104 9.39 21.73 1.58
CA THR A 104 8.42 20.65 1.29
C THR A 104 7.96 20.64 -0.17
N GLU A 105 7.59 21.79 -0.71
CA GLU A 105 7.19 21.93 -2.11
C GLU A 105 8.34 21.58 -3.05
N PHE A 106 9.55 22.06 -2.76
CA PHE A 106 10.74 21.74 -3.56
C PHE A 106 11.05 20.23 -3.56
N ILE A 107 11.08 19.59 -2.38
CA ILE A 107 11.39 18.16 -2.25
C ILE A 107 10.32 17.27 -2.90
N LYS A 108 9.03 17.61 -2.77
CA LYS A 108 7.95 16.93 -3.49
C LYS A 108 8.05 17.12 -5.00
N ALA A 109 8.30 18.36 -5.46
CA ALA A 109 8.53 18.62 -6.88
C ALA A 109 9.71 17.79 -7.42
N LYS A 110 10.81 17.69 -6.67
CA LYS A 110 12.04 17.00 -7.04
C LYS A 110 11.91 15.47 -7.10
N TYR A 111 11.36 14.83 -6.06
CA TYR A 111 11.40 13.36 -5.92
C TYR A 111 10.07 12.64 -6.10
N GLN A 112 8.94 13.32 -5.89
CA GLN A 112 7.59 12.75 -6.05
C GLN A 112 6.98 13.13 -7.41
N MET A 113 7.18 14.37 -7.88
CA MET A 113 6.69 14.84 -9.18
C MET A 113 7.76 14.77 -10.28
N LEU A 114 9.02 14.49 -9.93
CA LEU A 114 10.18 14.45 -10.83
C LEU A 114 10.32 15.71 -11.73
N ALA A 115 9.87 16.87 -11.26
CA ALA A 115 9.67 18.10 -12.03
C ALA A 115 10.95 18.76 -12.59
N PHE A 116 12.12 18.20 -12.27
CA PHE A 116 13.43 18.70 -12.70
C PHE A 116 14.32 17.65 -13.40
N VAL A 117 13.85 16.42 -13.61
CA VAL A 117 14.64 15.41 -14.37
C VAL A 117 14.71 15.77 -15.86
N HIS A 118 15.70 15.24 -16.59
CA HIS A 118 15.82 15.46 -18.04
C HIS A 118 14.65 14.87 -18.84
N ARG A 119 14.21 13.67 -18.44
CA ARG A 119 13.16 12.89 -19.09
C ARG A 119 12.44 12.09 -18.01
N MET A 120 11.11 12.08 -18.05
CA MET A 120 10.31 11.25 -17.13
C MET A 120 10.62 9.76 -17.33
N PRO A 121 10.38 8.90 -16.30
CA PRO A 121 10.38 7.46 -16.49
C PRO A 121 9.42 7.04 -17.61
N CYS A 122 9.69 5.91 -18.26
CA CYS A 122 8.70 5.28 -19.12
C CYS A 122 7.47 4.88 -18.30
N ARG A 123 6.28 4.95 -18.91
CA ARG A 123 5.06 4.37 -18.31
C ARG A 123 5.18 2.85 -18.27
N GLU A 124 4.49 2.21 -17.34
CA GLU A 124 4.48 0.75 -17.23
C GLU A 124 3.95 0.06 -18.51
N ASP A 125 2.98 0.70 -19.20
CA ASP A 125 2.48 0.28 -20.51
C ASP A 125 3.54 0.31 -21.63
N ASP A 126 4.55 1.18 -21.51
CA ASP A 126 5.65 1.31 -22.49
C ASP A 126 6.71 0.22 -22.25
N SER A 127 6.26 -1.02 -22.38
CA SER A 127 7.09 -2.21 -22.18
C SER A 127 8.22 -2.32 -23.22
N VAL A 128 8.21 -1.54 -24.30
CA VAL A 128 9.29 -1.50 -25.28
C VAL A 128 10.44 -0.65 -24.75
N THR A 129 10.18 0.62 -24.38
CA THR A 129 11.21 1.49 -23.78
C THR A 129 11.74 0.89 -22.48
N ALA A 130 10.88 0.30 -21.64
CA ALA A 130 11.30 -0.35 -20.40
C ALA A 130 12.27 -1.52 -20.65
N LYS A 131 12.00 -2.38 -21.65
CA LYS A 131 12.90 -3.49 -22.03
C LYS A 131 14.23 -2.99 -22.56
N ASP A 132 14.24 -1.96 -23.42
CA ASP A 132 15.48 -1.46 -24.02
C ASP A 132 16.35 -0.67 -23.05
N LEU A 133 15.75 0.06 -22.09
CA LEU A 133 16.47 0.63 -20.94
C LEU A 133 17.06 -0.48 -20.04
N SER A 134 16.33 -1.60 -19.88
CA SER A 134 16.79 -2.72 -19.05
C SER A 134 17.92 -3.54 -19.70
N LYS A 135 17.92 -3.71 -21.02
CA LYS A 135 19.07 -4.24 -21.79
C LYS A 135 20.32 -3.34 -21.64
N GLN A 136 20.13 -2.02 -21.66
CA GLN A 136 21.21 -1.06 -21.41
C GLN A 136 21.75 -1.18 -19.99
N LEU A 137 20.88 -1.34 -18.98
CA LEU A 137 21.29 -1.55 -17.59
C LEU A 137 22.10 -2.85 -17.44
N HIS A 138 21.57 -3.96 -17.94
CA HIS A 138 22.23 -5.27 -17.99
C HIS A 138 23.65 -5.21 -18.58
N SER A 139 23.83 -4.42 -19.64
CA SER A 139 25.14 -4.20 -20.27
C SER A 139 26.08 -3.28 -19.48
N SER A 140 25.53 -2.30 -18.77
CA SER A 140 26.27 -1.21 -18.09
C SER A 140 26.86 -1.62 -16.75
N VAL A 141 26.15 -2.44 -15.98
CA VAL A 141 26.53 -2.88 -14.61
C VAL A 141 27.78 -3.77 -14.55
N ARG A 142 28.31 -4.18 -15.71
CA ARG A 142 29.64 -4.78 -15.88
C ARG A 142 30.79 -3.79 -15.62
N THR A 143 30.49 -2.49 -15.48
CA THR A 143 31.46 -1.41 -15.25
C THR A 143 31.14 -0.64 -13.97
N GLY A 144 32.13 0.03 -13.38
CA GLY A 144 31.95 0.79 -12.14
C GLY A 144 31.16 2.10 -12.25
N ASN A 145 30.53 2.40 -13.39
CA ASN A 145 29.78 3.65 -13.57
C ASN A 145 28.38 3.57 -12.94
N LEU A 146 28.31 3.89 -11.65
CA LEU A 146 27.07 3.97 -10.87
C LEU A 146 26.11 5.05 -11.40
N GLU A 147 26.63 6.17 -11.94
CA GLU A 147 25.79 7.29 -12.38
C GLU A 147 24.97 6.92 -13.62
N THR A 148 25.58 6.22 -14.59
CA THR A 148 24.86 5.66 -15.74
C THR A 148 23.79 4.66 -15.30
N CYS A 149 24.08 3.80 -14.33
CA CYS A 149 23.14 2.78 -13.87
C CYS A 149 21.98 3.40 -13.07
N LEU A 150 22.25 4.35 -12.17
CA LEU A 150 21.23 5.13 -11.48
C LEU A 150 20.36 5.93 -12.46
N ARG A 151 20.97 6.51 -13.51
CA ARG A 151 20.24 7.24 -14.56
C ARG A 151 19.29 6.31 -15.33
N LEU A 152 19.74 5.11 -15.71
CA LEU A 152 18.88 4.11 -16.37
C LEU A 152 17.74 3.64 -15.46
N LEU A 153 18.02 3.35 -14.19
CA LEU A 153 17.01 3.02 -13.17
C LEU A 153 16.00 4.17 -12.99
N SER A 154 16.46 5.43 -12.98
CA SER A 154 15.59 6.61 -12.89
C SER A 154 14.69 6.84 -14.12
N LEU A 155 14.97 6.16 -15.24
CA LEU A 155 14.17 6.21 -16.47
C LEU A 155 13.20 5.03 -16.60
N GLY A 156 13.22 4.07 -15.67
CA GLY A 156 12.35 2.88 -15.68
C GLY A 156 13.04 1.57 -16.12
N ALA A 157 14.37 1.51 -16.13
CA ALA A 157 15.07 0.22 -16.25
C ALA A 157 14.78 -0.67 -15.03
N GLN A 158 14.50 -1.95 -15.26
CA GLN A 158 14.15 -2.91 -14.21
C GLN A 158 15.41 -3.61 -13.69
N ALA A 159 15.69 -3.49 -12.38
CA ALA A 159 16.88 -4.10 -11.77
C ALA A 159 16.86 -5.66 -11.82
N ASN A 160 15.66 -6.24 -11.78
CA ASN A 160 15.40 -7.68 -11.91
C ASN A 160 15.13 -8.16 -13.35
N PHE A 161 15.42 -7.34 -14.38
CA PHE A 161 15.16 -7.70 -15.78
C PHE A 161 15.86 -9.00 -16.19
N PHE A 162 15.08 -10.01 -16.58
CA PHE A 162 15.62 -11.26 -17.12
C PHE A 162 15.90 -11.10 -18.62
N HIS A 163 17.17 -11.11 -19.03
CA HIS A 163 17.53 -10.87 -20.43
C HIS A 163 17.32 -12.13 -21.29
N PRO A 164 16.36 -12.15 -22.24
CA PRO A 164 15.94 -13.39 -22.91
C PRO A 164 17.08 -14.09 -23.69
N GLU A 165 17.91 -13.33 -24.42
CA GLU A 165 19.05 -13.87 -25.19
C GLU A 165 20.30 -14.21 -24.35
N LYS A 166 20.32 -13.89 -23.06
CA LYS A 166 21.49 -14.12 -22.17
C LYS A 166 21.16 -15.01 -20.98
N GLY A 167 19.87 -15.27 -20.74
CA GLY A 167 19.37 -16.15 -19.69
C GLY A 167 19.60 -15.65 -18.26
N ASN A 168 19.91 -14.37 -18.04
CA ASN A 168 20.31 -13.87 -16.72
C ASN A 168 19.93 -12.39 -16.48
N THR A 169 20.02 -11.96 -15.21
CA THR A 169 19.65 -10.60 -14.76
C THR A 169 20.88 -9.68 -14.63
N PRO A 170 20.71 -8.33 -14.56
CA PRO A 170 21.81 -7.41 -14.29
C PRO A 170 22.66 -7.78 -13.05
N LEU A 171 22.04 -8.34 -12.01
CA LEU A 171 22.76 -8.71 -10.78
C LEU A 171 23.76 -9.87 -11.00
N HIS A 172 23.43 -10.82 -11.89
CA HIS A 172 24.36 -11.87 -12.31
C HIS A 172 25.58 -11.27 -13.02
N VAL A 173 25.37 -10.26 -13.88
CA VAL A 173 26.45 -9.58 -14.62
C VAL A 173 27.34 -8.78 -13.66
N ALA A 174 26.75 -8.05 -12.72
CA ALA A 174 27.48 -7.31 -11.69
C ALA A 174 28.31 -8.24 -10.78
N ALA A 175 27.70 -9.35 -10.33
CA ALA A 175 28.35 -10.35 -9.47
C ALA A 175 29.53 -11.04 -10.17
N LYS A 176 29.34 -11.52 -11.41
CA LYS A 176 30.38 -12.15 -12.23
C LYS A 176 31.54 -11.20 -12.59
N ALA A 177 31.30 -9.89 -12.54
CA ALA A 177 32.29 -8.85 -12.83
C ALA A 177 32.86 -8.18 -11.56
N GLY A 178 32.55 -8.67 -10.36
CA GLY A 178 33.05 -8.15 -9.09
C GLY A 178 32.59 -6.72 -8.76
N GLN A 179 31.51 -6.24 -9.38
CA GLN A 179 31.08 -4.84 -9.28
C GLN A 179 30.25 -4.60 -8.01
N GLN A 180 30.92 -4.67 -6.85
CA GLN A 180 30.32 -4.55 -5.51
C GLN A 180 29.29 -3.43 -5.38
N LEU A 181 29.64 -2.23 -5.85
CA LEU A 181 28.78 -1.04 -5.70
C LEU A 181 27.58 -1.07 -6.68
N GLN A 182 27.72 -1.73 -7.83
CA GLN A 182 26.60 -1.96 -8.75
C GLN A 182 25.63 -2.99 -8.17
N ALA A 183 26.14 -4.03 -7.49
CA ALA A 183 25.29 -4.99 -6.79
C ALA A 183 24.45 -4.29 -5.70
N GLU A 184 25.08 -3.47 -4.83
CA GLU A 184 24.35 -2.67 -3.82
C GLU A 184 23.29 -1.75 -4.45
N LEU A 185 23.62 -1.07 -5.56
CA LEU A 185 22.68 -0.19 -6.27
C LEU A 185 21.49 -0.97 -6.86
N LEU A 186 21.75 -2.11 -7.51
CA LEU A 186 20.72 -2.98 -8.07
C LEU A 186 19.80 -3.54 -6.97
N THR A 187 20.35 -4.01 -5.85
CA THR A 187 19.57 -4.57 -4.75
C THR A 187 18.76 -3.51 -3.99
N VAL A 188 19.27 -2.26 -3.88
CA VAL A 188 18.49 -1.11 -3.37
C VAL A 188 17.28 -0.79 -4.27
N TYR A 189 17.37 -1.13 -5.56
CA TYR A 189 16.28 -1.09 -6.54
C TYR A 189 15.55 -2.44 -6.71
N GLY A 190 15.70 -3.37 -5.75
CA GLY A 190 14.91 -4.61 -5.67
C GLY A 190 15.42 -5.77 -6.53
N ALA A 191 16.67 -5.75 -7.01
CA ALA A 191 17.26 -6.95 -7.61
C ALA A 191 17.45 -8.07 -6.58
N ASP A 192 17.08 -9.30 -6.96
CA ASP A 192 17.08 -10.47 -6.07
C ASP A 192 18.40 -11.28 -6.18
N PRO A 193 19.17 -11.45 -5.09
CA PRO A 193 20.35 -12.33 -5.05
C PRO A 193 20.04 -13.83 -5.13
N GLY A 194 18.80 -14.25 -4.91
CA GLY A 194 18.35 -15.65 -4.96
C GLY A 194 17.84 -16.11 -6.33
N ALA A 195 17.48 -15.19 -7.22
CA ALA A 195 16.91 -15.50 -8.54
C ALA A 195 17.93 -16.27 -9.43
N PRO A 196 17.60 -17.47 -9.93
CA PRO A 196 18.50 -18.25 -10.78
C PRO A 196 18.53 -17.78 -12.25
N ASP A 197 19.64 -18.04 -12.92
CA ASP A 197 19.79 -17.92 -14.38
C ASP A 197 19.23 -19.15 -15.14
N SER A 198 19.23 -19.11 -16.48
CA SER A 198 18.84 -20.24 -17.35
C SER A 198 19.75 -21.48 -17.22
N SER A 199 20.84 -21.39 -16.45
CA SER A 199 21.74 -22.50 -16.11
C SER A 199 21.53 -22.97 -14.66
N GLY A 200 20.56 -22.41 -13.92
CA GLY A 200 20.30 -22.70 -12.51
C GLY A 200 21.27 -22.05 -11.50
N ASN A 201 22.15 -21.14 -11.94
CA ASN A 201 23.12 -20.47 -11.07
C ASN A 201 22.57 -19.14 -10.56
N THR A 202 22.78 -18.81 -9.29
CA THR A 202 22.42 -17.49 -8.72
C THR A 202 23.52 -16.44 -8.95
N PRO A 203 23.26 -15.14 -8.73
CA PRO A 203 24.31 -14.12 -8.64
C PRO A 203 25.37 -14.45 -7.59
N ILE A 204 24.99 -15.06 -6.46
CA ILE A 204 25.90 -15.46 -5.38
C ILE A 204 26.89 -16.51 -5.91
N ASP A 205 26.42 -17.48 -6.69
CA ASP A 205 27.27 -18.52 -7.27
C ASP A 205 28.26 -17.96 -8.28
N TYR A 206 27.85 -17.01 -9.12
CA TYR A 206 28.76 -16.30 -10.02
C TYR A 206 29.81 -15.48 -9.28
N ALA A 207 29.48 -14.84 -8.16
CA ALA A 207 30.47 -14.14 -7.32
C ALA A 207 31.50 -15.14 -6.74
N ARG A 208 31.06 -16.30 -6.22
CA ARG A 208 31.94 -17.36 -5.71
C ARG A 208 32.84 -17.95 -6.81
N GLN A 209 32.27 -18.27 -7.97
CA GLN A 209 32.99 -18.84 -9.13
C GLN A 209 34.03 -17.86 -9.70
N ALA A 210 33.76 -16.55 -9.66
CA ALA A 210 34.71 -15.50 -10.06
C ALA A 210 35.75 -15.16 -8.97
N GLY A 211 35.67 -15.77 -7.78
CA GLY A 211 36.57 -15.52 -6.65
C GLY A 211 36.25 -14.28 -5.81
N HIS A 212 35.11 -13.63 -6.05
CA HIS A 212 34.65 -12.43 -5.34
C HIS A 212 33.92 -12.79 -4.04
N GLN A 213 34.66 -13.38 -3.08
CA GLN A 213 34.05 -13.91 -1.84
C GLN A 213 33.36 -12.83 -0.99
N ASP A 214 33.96 -11.65 -0.84
CA ASP A 214 33.33 -10.53 -0.09
C ASP A 214 31.99 -10.10 -0.73
N LEU A 215 31.87 -10.20 -2.05
CA LEU A 215 30.63 -9.94 -2.77
C LEU A 215 29.61 -11.08 -2.60
N ALA A 216 30.07 -12.33 -2.61
CA ALA A 216 29.20 -13.48 -2.36
C ALA A 216 28.60 -13.44 -0.94
N ASP A 217 29.42 -13.22 0.08
CA ASP A 217 28.99 -13.05 1.47
C ASP A 217 28.02 -11.88 1.62
N ARG A 218 28.33 -10.73 0.99
CA ARG A 218 27.46 -9.56 1.04
C ARG A 218 26.14 -9.76 0.28
N LEU A 219 26.12 -10.51 -0.82
CA LEU A 219 24.88 -10.89 -1.51
C LEU A 219 24.01 -11.84 -0.67
N VAL A 220 24.63 -12.72 0.11
CA VAL A 220 23.94 -13.55 1.11
C VAL A 220 23.32 -12.67 2.21
N GLU A 221 24.06 -11.71 2.79
CA GLU A 221 23.47 -10.73 3.73
C GLU A 221 22.28 -9.97 3.13
N ILE A 222 22.35 -9.60 1.85
CA ILE A 222 21.28 -8.87 1.17
C ILE A 222 20.05 -9.77 0.92
N GLN A 223 20.25 -11.05 0.61
CA GLN A 223 19.18 -12.04 0.45
C GLN A 223 18.32 -12.16 1.71
N TYR A 224 18.93 -12.07 2.91
CA TYR A 224 18.24 -12.21 4.18
C TYR A 224 17.95 -10.89 4.91
N GLU A 225 18.36 -9.72 4.40
CA GLU A 225 18.23 -8.41 5.09
C GLU A 225 16.80 -8.13 5.60
N LEU A 226 15.75 -8.64 4.95
CA LEU A 226 14.39 -8.58 5.47
C LEU A 226 14.26 -9.33 6.81
N THR A 227 14.51 -10.64 6.80
CA THR A 227 14.40 -11.50 7.99
C THR A 227 15.45 -11.18 9.05
N ASP A 228 16.65 -10.75 8.64
CA ASP A 228 17.69 -10.25 9.54
C ASP A 228 17.26 -9.03 10.32
N ARG A 229 16.61 -8.05 9.66
CA ARG A 229 16.13 -6.85 10.32
C ARG A 229 14.95 -7.13 11.24
N LEU A 230 14.04 -8.02 10.83
CA LEU A 230 12.94 -8.50 11.67
C LEU A 230 13.47 -9.23 12.93
N ALA A 231 14.47 -10.11 12.79
CA ALA A 231 15.11 -10.79 13.92
C ALA A 231 15.87 -9.81 14.82
N PHE A 232 16.62 -8.87 14.24
CA PHE A 232 17.37 -7.85 14.96
C PHE A 232 16.45 -6.93 15.77
N TYR A 233 15.32 -6.52 15.21
CA TYR A 233 14.31 -5.70 15.90
C TYR A 233 13.75 -6.39 17.17
N LEU A 234 13.61 -7.72 17.15
CA LEU A 234 13.12 -8.49 18.30
C LEU A 234 14.18 -8.79 19.36
N CYS A 235 15.40 -9.16 18.95
CA CYS A 235 16.39 -9.76 19.86
C CYS A 235 17.79 -9.09 19.86
N GLY A 236 17.98 -8.03 19.07
CA GLY A 236 19.27 -7.32 18.94
C GLY A 236 20.39 -8.14 18.31
N ARG A 237 20.06 -9.24 17.61
CA ARG A 237 21.02 -10.18 16.99
C ARG A 237 20.59 -10.51 15.56
N ARG A 238 21.58 -10.85 14.72
CA ARG A 238 21.39 -11.38 13.36
C ARG A 238 21.82 -12.86 13.32
N PRO A 239 21.33 -13.67 12.36
CA PRO A 239 21.79 -15.03 12.11
C PRO A 239 23.27 -15.06 11.67
N ASP A 240 23.96 -16.19 11.85
CA ASP A 240 25.32 -16.38 11.34
C ASP A 240 25.31 -17.11 9.98
N HIS A 241 25.21 -16.33 8.91
CA HIS A 241 25.19 -16.84 7.55
C HIS A 241 26.47 -17.60 7.14
N LYS A 242 27.64 -17.31 7.75
CA LYS A 242 28.91 -17.96 7.40
C LYS A 242 28.94 -19.41 7.89
N ASN A 243 28.24 -19.69 8.98
CA ASN A 243 27.99 -21.04 9.49
C ASN A 243 26.69 -21.68 8.92
N GLY A 244 26.13 -21.13 7.84
CA GLY A 244 24.89 -21.62 7.20
C GLY A 244 23.61 -21.36 7.99
N GLN A 245 23.68 -20.60 9.09
CA GLN A 245 22.50 -20.22 9.86
C GLN A 245 21.89 -18.95 9.27
N HIS A 246 20.87 -19.11 8.43
CA HIS A 246 20.14 -17.98 7.82
C HIS A 246 18.91 -17.52 8.62
N PHE A 247 18.54 -18.21 9.71
CA PHE A 247 17.37 -17.86 10.53
C PHE A 247 17.60 -18.06 12.05
N ILE A 248 16.79 -17.33 12.83
CA ILE A 248 16.56 -17.50 14.26
C ILE A 248 15.05 -17.78 14.43
N ILE A 249 14.64 -18.65 15.38
CA ILE A 249 13.27 -19.23 15.56
C ILE A 249 12.97 -20.41 14.58
N PRO A 250 12.04 -21.39 14.84
CA PRO A 250 11.89 -22.62 14.04
C PRO A 250 10.49 -22.96 13.43
N GLN A 251 10.48 -23.25 12.12
CA GLN A 251 9.62 -24.23 11.39
C GLN A 251 8.07 -24.06 11.34
N ILE A 252 7.55 -23.22 10.43
CA ILE A 252 6.26 -23.44 9.70
C ILE A 252 6.27 -22.76 8.29
N ALA A 253 5.34 -23.06 7.35
CA ALA A 253 5.37 -22.55 5.95
C ALA A 253 4.14 -22.83 5.06
N ASP A 254 4.06 -22.13 3.91
CA ASP A 254 4.29 -22.66 2.53
C ASP A 254 4.27 -21.49 1.51
N SER A 255 5.16 -21.47 0.50
CA SER A 255 5.46 -20.28 -0.34
C SER A 255 4.24 -19.65 -1.01
N ASN A 256 3.97 -18.37 -0.71
CA ASN A 256 2.79 -17.59 -1.10
C ASN A 256 3.21 -16.13 -1.31
N HIS A 257 2.88 -15.55 -2.47
CA HIS A 257 3.21 -14.15 -2.78
C HIS A 257 2.62 -13.13 -1.77
N GLN A 258 1.41 -13.39 -1.27
CA GLN A 258 0.74 -12.56 -0.25
C GLN A 258 1.53 -12.46 1.07
N PHE A 259 2.33 -13.49 1.40
CA PHE A 259 3.19 -13.47 2.58
C PHE A 259 4.39 -12.52 2.40
N GLU A 260 4.97 -12.49 1.20
CA GLU A 260 6.07 -11.58 0.86
C GLU A 260 5.60 -10.11 0.90
N GLU A 261 4.39 -9.83 0.40
CA GLU A 261 3.77 -8.51 0.52
C GLU A 261 3.60 -8.08 1.99
N LEU A 262 3.09 -8.97 2.86
CA LEU A 262 2.94 -8.70 4.29
C LEU A 262 4.30 -8.53 5.00
N ALA A 263 5.29 -9.36 4.66
CA ALA A 263 6.64 -9.30 5.22
C ALA A 263 7.35 -7.98 4.85
N MET A 264 7.18 -7.49 3.62
CA MET A 264 7.63 -6.16 3.20
C MET A 264 6.88 -5.03 3.92
N ASP A 265 5.56 -5.16 4.07
CA ASP A 265 4.73 -4.15 4.76
C ASP A 265 5.10 -4.03 6.25
N VAL A 266 5.50 -5.14 6.91
CA VAL A 266 6.00 -5.16 8.29
C VAL A 266 7.45 -4.70 8.40
N TYR A 267 8.32 -5.06 7.45
CA TYR A 267 9.69 -4.52 7.35
C TYR A 267 9.68 -2.98 7.26
N ASP A 268 8.76 -2.42 6.49
CA ASP A 268 8.56 -0.98 6.37
C ASP A 268 8.16 -0.33 7.71
N GLU A 269 7.30 -0.96 8.51
CA GLU A 269 6.94 -0.44 9.84
C GLU A 269 8.09 -0.57 10.85
N VAL A 270 8.92 -1.62 10.76
CA VAL A 270 10.19 -1.71 11.51
C VAL A 270 11.12 -0.55 11.12
N ASP A 271 11.33 -0.32 9.82
CA ASP A 271 12.14 0.79 9.30
C ASP A 271 11.62 2.15 9.79
N ARG A 272 10.29 2.34 9.79
CA ARG A 272 9.65 3.56 10.32
C ARG A 272 9.92 3.71 11.83
N ARG A 273 9.71 2.66 12.63
CA ARG A 273 9.89 2.66 14.10
C ARG A 273 11.34 2.92 14.50
N GLU A 274 12.30 2.25 13.86
CA GLU A 274 13.73 2.48 14.08
C GLU A 274 14.14 3.90 13.68
N THR A 275 13.69 4.38 12.52
CA THR A 275 13.99 5.74 12.05
C THR A 275 13.39 6.81 12.97
N ASP A 276 12.22 6.58 13.57
CA ASP A 276 11.62 7.49 14.55
C ASP A 276 12.41 7.54 15.85
N ALA A 277 12.92 6.39 16.32
CA ALA A 277 13.80 6.33 17.49
C ALA A 277 15.13 7.06 17.23
N VAL A 278 15.76 6.86 16.06
CA VAL A 278 16.98 7.58 15.65
C VAL A 278 16.70 9.08 15.52
N TRP A 279 15.55 9.48 14.96
CA TRP A 279 15.15 10.87 14.85
C TRP A 279 15.01 11.53 16.24
N LEU A 280 14.29 10.91 17.16
CA LEU A 280 14.11 11.41 18.53
C LEU A 280 15.44 11.49 19.30
N ALA A 281 16.38 10.59 19.03
CA ALA A 281 17.72 10.58 19.63
C ALA A 281 18.70 11.59 18.99
N THR A 282 18.38 12.20 17.84
CA THR A 282 19.30 13.07 17.08
C THR A 282 18.80 14.50 16.89
N GLN A 283 17.56 14.79 17.27
CA GLN A 283 17.02 16.16 17.36
C GLN A 283 17.45 16.85 18.66
N ASN A 284 17.82 18.13 18.54
CA ASN A 284 18.00 19.01 19.70
C ASN A 284 16.63 19.45 20.21
N HIS A 285 16.45 19.64 21.53
CA HIS A 285 15.17 20.10 22.11
C HIS A 285 14.65 21.45 21.57
N SER A 286 15.47 22.21 20.83
CA SER A 286 15.09 23.45 20.14
C SER A 286 14.36 23.20 18.82
N THR A 287 14.69 22.13 18.07
CA THR A 287 13.85 21.60 16.99
C THR A 287 12.71 20.79 17.59
N LEU A 288 11.79 21.50 18.25
CA LEU A 288 10.52 20.97 18.71
C LEU A 288 9.86 20.19 17.58
N VAL A 289 9.48 18.94 17.87
CA VAL A 289 8.79 18.05 16.93
C VAL A 289 7.39 18.61 16.67
N THR A 290 7.26 19.46 15.66
CA THR A 290 5.98 19.96 15.18
C THR A 290 5.18 18.81 14.57
N GLU A 291 3.86 18.85 14.67
CA GLU A 291 2.96 17.82 14.11
C GLU A 291 3.25 17.51 12.64
N THR A 292 3.75 18.50 11.89
CA THR A 292 4.14 18.41 10.47
C THR A 292 5.42 17.59 10.20
N THR A 293 6.18 17.22 11.23
CA THR A 293 7.44 16.45 11.12
C THR A 293 7.34 15.02 11.65
N VAL A 294 6.22 14.67 12.29
CA VAL A 294 5.94 13.30 12.77
C VAL A 294 5.47 12.45 11.61
N VAL A 295 5.95 11.21 11.52
CA VAL A 295 5.44 10.20 10.59
C VAL A 295 4.83 9.05 11.42
N PRO A 296 3.59 9.23 11.93
CA PRO A 296 3.02 8.36 12.97
C PRO A 296 2.60 6.99 12.45
N PHE A 297 2.49 6.83 11.13
CA PHE A 297 2.19 5.60 10.41
C PHE A 297 2.84 5.65 9.02
N LEU A 298 2.86 4.52 8.31
CA LEU A 298 3.47 4.45 6.98
C LEU A 298 2.81 5.42 5.97
N PRO A 299 3.60 6.27 5.26
CA PRO A 299 3.09 7.10 4.19
C PRO A 299 2.42 6.28 3.08
N VAL A 300 1.38 6.85 2.47
CA VAL A 300 0.65 6.24 1.36
C VAL A 300 1.61 6.05 0.17
N ASN A 301 1.67 4.82 -0.37
CA ASN A 301 2.26 4.56 -1.67
C ASN A 301 1.17 4.66 -2.76
N PRO A 302 1.26 5.57 -3.74
CA PRO A 302 0.26 5.68 -4.82
C PRO A 302 0.08 4.38 -5.62
N GLU A 303 1.15 3.60 -5.78
CA GLU A 303 1.12 2.35 -6.56
C GLU A 303 0.41 1.19 -5.83
N TYR A 304 0.01 1.37 -4.56
CA TYR A 304 -0.65 0.33 -3.77
C TYR A 304 -2.14 0.61 -3.62
N SER A 305 -2.95 -0.46 -3.60
CA SER A 305 -4.39 -0.36 -3.35
C SER A 305 -4.70 0.36 -2.03
N SER A 306 -5.86 0.99 -1.95
CA SER A 306 -6.34 1.63 -0.71
C SER A 306 -6.43 0.64 0.45
N THR A 307 -6.78 -0.62 0.17
CA THR A 307 -6.77 -1.74 1.13
C THR A 307 -5.37 -2.02 1.67
N ARG A 308 -4.35 -2.16 0.80
CA ARG A 308 -2.96 -2.42 1.24
C ARG A 308 -2.37 -1.24 2.00
N ASN A 309 -2.58 -0.01 1.52
CA ASN A 309 -2.20 1.20 2.26
C ASN A 309 -2.88 1.29 3.65
N GLN A 310 -4.16 0.93 3.76
CA GLN A 310 -4.84 0.88 5.06
C GLN A 310 -4.29 -0.25 5.96
N GLY A 311 -3.89 -1.39 5.40
CA GLY A 311 -3.20 -2.48 6.11
C GLY A 311 -1.89 -1.98 6.72
N ARG A 312 -0.99 -1.43 5.89
CA ARG A 312 0.28 -0.80 6.30
C ARG A 312 0.10 0.22 7.41
N GLN A 313 -0.90 1.10 7.31
CA GLN A 313 -1.17 2.12 8.32
C GLN A 313 -1.78 1.58 9.63
N LYS A 314 -2.39 0.38 9.62
CA LYS A 314 -2.84 -0.29 10.85
C LYS A 314 -1.69 -0.86 11.68
N LEU A 315 -0.55 -1.22 11.06
CA LEU A 315 0.62 -1.77 11.77
C LEU A 315 1.16 -0.79 12.85
N ALA A 316 1.07 0.51 12.60
CA ALA A 316 1.43 1.54 13.58
C ALA A 316 0.52 1.59 14.82
N ARG A 317 -0.64 0.90 14.81
CA ARG A 317 -1.53 0.77 15.97
C ARG A 317 -1.17 -0.40 16.89
N PHE A 318 -0.38 -1.36 16.39
CA PHE A 318 0.02 -2.54 17.16
C PHE A 318 0.94 -2.11 18.30
N ASN A 319 0.58 -2.46 19.53
CA ASN A 319 1.43 -2.26 20.70
C ASN A 319 2.69 -3.14 20.62
N ALA A 320 3.64 -2.92 21.53
CA ALA A 320 4.93 -3.62 21.48
C ALA A 320 4.82 -5.15 21.53
N HIS A 321 3.84 -5.71 22.26
CA HIS A 321 3.62 -7.15 22.32
C HIS A 321 2.94 -7.68 21.06
N GLU A 322 1.85 -7.05 20.60
CA GLU A 322 1.13 -7.43 19.38
C GLU A 322 2.05 -7.41 18.14
N PHE A 323 2.87 -6.36 18.02
CA PHE A 323 3.81 -6.23 16.91
C PHE A 323 4.95 -7.24 17.01
N ALA A 324 5.45 -7.53 18.23
CA ALA A 324 6.46 -8.56 18.41
C ALA A 324 5.96 -9.96 18.01
N THR A 325 4.72 -10.32 18.37
CA THR A 325 4.11 -11.59 17.96
C THR A 325 4.03 -11.68 16.43
N LEU A 326 3.50 -10.66 15.74
CA LEU A 326 3.43 -10.63 14.27
C LEU A 326 4.80 -10.81 13.61
N VAL A 327 5.86 -10.22 14.15
CA VAL A 327 7.22 -10.38 13.62
C VAL A 327 7.78 -11.79 13.91
N ILE A 328 7.47 -12.39 15.06
CA ILE A 328 7.82 -13.80 15.36
C ILE A 328 7.12 -14.75 14.40
N ASP A 329 5.83 -14.54 14.13
CA ASP A 329 5.04 -15.37 13.22
C ASP A 329 5.63 -15.32 11.79
N ILE A 330 5.95 -14.11 11.31
CA ILE A 330 6.59 -13.91 10.00
C ILE A 330 7.97 -14.59 9.94
N LEU A 331 8.82 -14.47 10.97
CA LEU A 331 10.12 -15.14 10.99
C LEU A 331 10.00 -16.67 11.01
N THR A 332 9.02 -17.20 11.73
CA THR A 332 8.75 -18.63 11.86
C THR A 332 8.29 -19.21 10.53
N ASP A 333 7.37 -18.52 9.86
CA ASP A 333 6.76 -18.93 8.60
C ASP A 333 7.70 -18.71 7.39
N ALA A 334 8.53 -17.66 7.42
CA ALA A 334 9.63 -17.45 6.45
C ALA A 334 10.60 -18.64 6.40
N LYS A 335 10.79 -19.35 7.53
CA LYS A 335 11.83 -20.36 7.65
C LYS A 335 11.54 -21.66 6.91
N ARG A 336 10.40 -22.34 7.13
CA ARG A 336 10.13 -23.59 6.37
C ARG A 336 9.77 -23.27 4.90
N ARG A 337 9.35 -22.04 4.57
CA ARG A 337 9.19 -21.60 3.16
C ARG A 337 10.48 -21.81 2.36
N GLN A 338 11.64 -21.65 3.01
CA GLN A 338 12.93 -22.02 2.43
C GLN A 338 13.36 -23.47 2.74
N GLN A 339 13.07 -24.02 3.93
CA GLN A 339 13.53 -25.38 4.30
C GLN A 339 12.77 -26.54 3.63
N GLY A 340 11.63 -26.30 2.97
CA GLY A 340 11.03 -27.23 1.99
C GLY A 340 10.65 -28.61 2.53
N SER A 341 9.56 -28.73 3.30
CA SER A 341 9.11 -30.04 3.80
C SER A 341 8.41 -30.88 2.74
N SER A 342 9.15 -31.83 2.14
CA SER A 342 8.55 -33.04 1.57
C SER A 342 8.06 -33.96 2.71
N PRO A 343 6.86 -34.56 2.63
CA PRO A 343 6.27 -35.33 3.73
C PRO A 343 6.96 -36.68 4.04
N ASP A 344 7.81 -37.22 3.16
CA ASP A 344 8.39 -38.56 3.34
C ASP A 344 9.52 -38.65 4.39
N ASN A 345 10.21 -37.54 4.72
CA ASN A 345 11.38 -37.55 5.61
C ASN A 345 11.05 -37.76 7.11
N VAL A 346 9.83 -38.21 7.42
CA VAL A 346 9.47 -38.67 8.77
C VAL A 346 9.96 -40.10 9.03
N LYS A 347 10.04 -40.95 7.98
CA LYS A 347 10.30 -42.39 8.14
C LYS A 347 11.76 -42.72 8.50
N GLU A 348 12.74 -42.14 7.82
CA GLU A 348 14.17 -42.41 8.10
C GLU A 348 14.57 -41.98 9.52
N ASN A 349 14.05 -40.83 9.99
CA ASN A 349 14.31 -40.33 11.33
C ASN A 349 13.74 -41.24 12.43
N VAL A 350 12.59 -41.89 12.21
CA VAL A 350 12.02 -42.86 13.15
C VAL A 350 12.82 -44.17 13.17
N GLU A 351 13.30 -44.66 12.01
CA GLU A 351 14.08 -45.90 11.95
C GLU A 351 15.43 -45.78 12.68
N LEU A 352 16.08 -44.61 12.60
CA LEU A 352 17.32 -44.32 13.33
C LEU A 352 17.10 -44.31 14.86
N ILE A 353 16.01 -43.70 15.33
CA ILE A 353 15.67 -43.66 16.77
C ILE A 353 15.37 -45.06 17.31
N LEU A 354 14.65 -45.90 16.55
CA LEU A 354 14.33 -47.28 16.95
C LEU A 354 15.58 -48.17 17.03
N LYS A 355 16.56 -47.97 16.14
CA LYS A 355 17.85 -48.69 16.19
C LYS A 355 18.69 -48.35 17.42
N ASP A 356 18.70 -47.09 17.86
CA ASP A 356 19.56 -46.65 18.97
C ASP A 356 19.02 -47.11 20.34
N ILE A 357 17.69 -47.19 20.49
CA ILE A 357 17.03 -47.74 21.70
C ILE A 357 17.31 -49.25 21.85
N GLY A 358 17.35 -50.00 20.75
CA GLY A 358 17.54 -51.46 20.75
C GLY A 358 18.91 -51.95 21.25
N SER A 359 19.90 -51.08 21.43
CA SER A 359 21.28 -51.46 21.77
C SER A 359 21.56 -51.55 23.29
N ARG A 360 20.55 -51.39 24.15
CA ARG A 360 20.75 -51.33 25.62
C ARG A 360 19.70 -52.07 26.46
N HIS A 361 19.60 -53.39 26.31
CA HIS A 361 19.53 -54.41 27.38
C HIS A 361 19.62 -55.81 26.71
N GLY A 362 20.07 -56.84 27.42
CA GLY A 362 20.34 -58.16 26.83
C GLY A 362 19.72 -59.32 27.61
N SER A 363 19.25 -60.33 26.87
CA SER A 363 18.81 -61.69 27.30
C SER A 363 17.68 -61.72 28.35
N GLU A 364 16.53 -62.38 28.16
CA GLU A 364 16.34 -63.78 27.76
C GLU A 364 14.91 -64.07 27.23
N SER A 365 14.76 -65.18 26.49
CA SER A 365 13.57 -66.08 26.39
C SER A 365 12.24 -65.66 25.73
N GLN A 366 11.80 -66.57 24.82
CA GLN A 366 10.42 -67.06 24.59
C GLN A 366 9.37 -66.23 23.82
N GLU A 367 9.16 -66.65 22.55
CA GLU A 367 7.92 -67.16 21.91
C GLU A 367 6.50 -66.63 22.30
N LEU A 368 5.64 -66.56 21.25
CA LEU A 368 4.16 -66.48 21.26
C LEU A 368 3.54 -65.13 21.70
N ASP A 369 2.41 -64.65 21.16
CA ASP A 369 1.60 -65.07 20.00
C ASP A 369 0.88 -63.86 19.35
N GLN A 370 0.28 -64.02 18.17
CA GLN A 370 -0.79 -63.12 17.71
C GLN A 370 -2.14 -63.52 18.34
N PRO A 371 -3.07 -62.56 18.50
CA PRO A 371 -4.27 -62.69 17.65
C PRO A 371 -4.86 -61.36 17.16
N ASP A 372 -5.60 -61.43 16.04
CA ASP A 372 -6.54 -60.40 15.63
C ASP A 372 -7.72 -60.28 16.60
N TYR A 373 -8.29 -59.08 16.73
CA TYR A 373 -9.73 -58.94 16.87
C TYR A 373 -10.23 -57.60 16.31
N ASP A 374 -11.17 -57.65 15.36
CA ASP A 374 -11.85 -56.51 14.75
C ASP A 374 -13.34 -56.55 15.13
N SER A 375 -13.90 -55.46 15.64
CA SER A 375 -15.34 -55.27 15.89
C SER A 375 -15.73 -53.84 16.29
N VAL A 376 -16.19 -53.07 15.31
CA VAL A 376 -17.35 -52.13 15.31
C VAL A 376 -17.52 -51.04 16.39
N ALA A 377 -18.26 -50.00 16.00
CA ALA A 377 -18.54 -48.81 16.80
C ALA A 377 -19.76 -48.94 17.75
N SER A 378 -19.82 -48.04 18.73
CA SER A 378 -21.02 -47.73 19.52
C SER A 378 -21.01 -46.25 19.91
N ASP A 379 -22.02 -45.49 19.48
CA ASP A 379 -22.21 -44.09 19.86
C ASP A 379 -22.86 -43.97 21.25
N GLU A 380 -22.28 -43.17 22.16
CA GLU A 380 -23.01 -42.58 23.31
C GLU A 380 -22.46 -41.18 23.62
N ASP A 381 -23.34 -40.19 23.75
CA ASP A 381 -23.02 -38.81 24.16
C ASP A 381 -22.73 -38.70 25.67
N THR A 382 -21.77 -37.87 26.07
CA THR A 382 -21.77 -37.23 27.40
C THR A 382 -20.97 -35.92 27.41
N GLU A 383 -21.61 -34.81 27.77
CA GLU A 383 -20.95 -33.51 28.01
C GLU A 383 -20.03 -33.54 29.26
N ARG A 384 -18.88 -32.86 29.22
CA ARG A 384 -18.21 -32.30 30.41
C ARG A 384 -17.14 -31.24 30.10
N GLU A 385 -17.12 -30.22 30.96
CA GLU A 385 -16.21 -29.06 30.93
C GLU A 385 -14.72 -29.39 31.20
N PRO A 386 -13.76 -28.56 30.74
CA PRO A 386 -12.32 -28.84 30.81
C PRO A 386 -11.65 -28.39 32.12
N ALA A 387 -10.51 -29.00 32.47
CA ALA A 387 -9.71 -28.60 33.64
C ALA A 387 -8.18 -28.66 33.46
N SER A 388 -7.54 -27.49 33.55
CA SER A 388 -6.18 -27.26 34.10
C SER A 388 -4.96 -28.01 33.52
N GLY A 389 -4.26 -27.38 32.57
CA GLY A 389 -2.79 -27.49 32.44
C GLY A 389 -2.11 -26.23 32.99
N LYS A 390 -1.07 -26.34 33.83
CA LYS A 390 -0.49 -25.18 34.57
C LYS A 390 1.01 -24.92 34.38
N ASP A 391 1.77 -25.83 33.78
CA ASP A 391 3.25 -25.80 33.86
C ASP A 391 3.96 -24.82 32.92
N GLU A 392 3.35 -24.42 31.79
CA GLU A 392 4.01 -23.52 30.83
C GLU A 392 4.29 -22.12 31.42
N ARG A 393 3.43 -21.66 32.32
CA ARG A 393 3.53 -20.32 32.93
C ARG A 393 4.74 -20.17 33.86
N ALA A 394 5.30 -21.27 34.35
CA ALA A 394 6.49 -21.23 35.22
C ALA A 394 7.77 -20.88 34.44
N LYS A 395 7.94 -21.40 33.22
CA LYS A 395 9.15 -21.16 32.40
C LYS A 395 9.22 -19.72 31.86
N LEU A 396 8.08 -19.16 31.44
CA LEU A 396 7.99 -17.80 30.91
C LEU A 396 8.46 -16.72 31.91
N ASN A 397 8.05 -16.83 33.18
CA ASN A 397 8.45 -15.86 34.22
C ASN A 397 9.97 -15.82 34.45
N SER A 398 10.69 -16.92 34.23
CA SER A 398 12.15 -16.96 34.43
C SER A 398 12.89 -16.08 33.43
N LEU A 399 12.51 -16.17 32.15
CA LEU A 399 13.11 -15.39 31.05
C LEU A 399 12.81 -13.88 31.18
N GLN A 400 11.71 -13.52 31.85
CA GLN A 400 11.27 -12.13 31.98
C GLN A 400 12.07 -11.33 33.03
N ASN A 401 12.66 -12.01 34.03
CA ASN A 401 13.55 -11.38 35.02
C ASN A 401 14.94 -11.05 34.45
N GLU A 402 15.53 -11.93 33.64
CA GLU A 402 16.88 -11.71 33.08
C GLU A 402 16.90 -10.50 32.14
N ASN A 403 15.86 -10.34 31.32
CA ASN A 403 15.73 -9.23 30.37
C ASN A 403 15.55 -7.85 31.05
N SER A 404 15.28 -7.80 32.36
CA SER A 404 15.18 -6.55 33.12
C SER A 404 16.55 -5.99 33.56
N SER A 405 17.63 -6.78 33.45
CA SER A 405 18.95 -6.43 34.02
C SER A 405 19.93 -5.80 33.03
N LEU A 406 19.69 -5.88 31.71
CA LEU A 406 20.57 -5.33 30.66
C LEU A 406 20.18 -3.90 30.25
N LYS A 407 20.16 -2.98 31.22
CA LYS A 407 20.20 -1.54 30.93
C LYS A 407 21.66 -1.09 30.73
N TRP A 408 21.88 -0.28 29.70
CA TRP A 408 23.19 0.32 29.41
C TRP A 408 23.76 1.05 30.62
N GLN A 409 24.97 0.67 31.05
CA GLN A 409 25.69 1.32 32.14
C GLN A 409 26.37 2.61 31.66
N GLY A 410 25.70 3.75 31.87
CA GLY A 410 26.32 5.08 31.97
C GLY A 410 26.38 5.49 33.44
N GLY A 411 27.55 5.91 33.92
CA GLY A 411 27.79 6.09 35.36
C GLY A 411 27.24 7.38 35.98
N ASN A 412 26.96 7.29 37.29
CA ASN A 412 26.97 8.30 38.37
C ASN A 412 27.19 9.79 38.03
N SER A 413 26.58 10.77 38.71
CA SER A 413 25.53 10.78 39.77
C SER A 413 25.17 12.25 40.08
N LEU A 414 23.92 12.53 40.52
CA LEU A 414 23.58 13.29 41.76
C LEU A 414 22.16 13.89 41.78
N ALA A 415 21.61 13.97 43.00
CA ALA A 415 20.57 14.90 43.49
C ALA A 415 19.25 15.10 42.70
N HIS A 416 18.18 14.45 43.19
CA HIS A 416 16.78 14.81 42.92
C HIS A 416 16.28 15.80 43.99
N PRO A 417 15.44 16.79 43.61
CA PRO A 417 14.31 17.14 44.48
C PRO A 417 12.99 17.44 43.73
N GLN A 418 11.91 16.83 44.24
CA GLN A 418 10.51 17.29 44.37
C GLN A 418 9.81 18.10 43.25
N GLU A 419 8.62 17.62 42.85
CA GLU A 419 7.64 18.31 41.99
C GLU A 419 6.87 19.43 42.70
N PRO A 420 6.40 20.44 41.95
CA PRO A 420 5.16 21.16 42.22
C PRO A 420 4.08 20.88 41.15
N GLN A 421 2.80 20.95 41.55
CA GLN A 421 1.66 20.44 40.77
C GLN A 421 1.13 21.36 39.65
N ARG A 422 0.56 20.72 38.61
CA ARG A 422 -0.48 21.21 37.66
C ARG A 422 -0.15 22.43 36.76
N ARG A 423 -0.30 22.20 35.44
CA ARG A 423 -1.35 22.84 34.61
C ARG A 423 -1.60 22.04 33.32
N VAL A 424 -2.84 22.01 32.85
CA VAL A 424 -3.25 21.35 31.59
C VAL A 424 -3.67 22.41 30.56
N PRO A 425 -3.08 22.46 29.36
CA PRO A 425 -3.55 23.30 28.27
C PRO A 425 -4.72 22.64 27.49
N PRO A 426 -5.57 23.42 26.80
CA PRO A 426 -6.80 22.91 26.19
C PRO A 426 -6.58 22.11 24.90
N ARG A 427 -7.42 21.09 24.67
CA ARG A 427 -7.53 20.39 23.37
C ARG A 427 -8.29 21.25 22.34
N GLY A 428 -7.72 21.41 21.16
CA GLY A 428 -8.39 22.04 20.01
C GLY A 428 -7.85 21.50 18.69
N GLY A 429 -8.50 20.48 18.13
CA GLY A 429 -8.16 19.88 16.83
C GLY A 429 -9.21 18.84 16.43
N ARG A 430 -9.81 18.99 15.24
CA ARG A 430 -10.82 18.06 14.70
C ARG A 430 -10.13 16.94 13.92
N ALA A 431 -10.70 15.73 13.93
CA ALA A 431 -10.30 14.66 13.04
C ALA A 431 -10.71 14.96 11.58
N MET A 432 -9.90 14.53 10.61
CA MET A 432 -10.24 14.59 9.19
C MET A 432 -11.13 13.41 8.75
N SER A 433 -11.91 13.64 7.69
CA SER A 433 -12.80 12.63 7.08
C SER A 433 -12.04 11.67 6.17
N MET A 434 -12.60 10.48 5.94
CA MET A 434 -11.99 9.36 5.22
C MET A 434 -12.54 9.12 3.80
N TYR A 435 -13.25 10.10 3.22
CA TYR A 435 -13.83 10.03 1.88
C TYR A 435 -13.68 11.36 1.11
N GLU A 436 -12.58 11.49 0.37
CA GLU A 436 -12.51 12.35 -0.82
C GLU A 436 -11.85 11.55 -1.95
N THR A 437 -12.56 11.43 -3.08
CA THR A 437 -12.11 10.72 -4.28
C THR A 437 -12.46 11.54 -5.52
N GLY A 438 -11.47 11.78 -6.39
CA GLY A 438 -11.72 12.12 -7.80
C GLY A 438 -11.84 13.62 -8.15
N SER A 439 -10.75 14.16 -8.68
CA SER A 439 -10.71 14.79 -10.02
C SER A 439 -11.90 15.67 -10.46
N GLY A 440 -11.85 16.97 -10.15
CA GLY A 440 -12.70 18.00 -10.77
C GLY A 440 -11.92 18.89 -11.76
N LEU A 441 -12.26 18.83 -13.06
CA LEU A 441 -11.60 19.58 -14.13
C LEU A 441 -11.96 21.09 -14.06
N LYS A 442 -11.00 21.95 -13.69
CA LYS A 442 -11.22 23.40 -13.57
C LYS A 442 -11.44 24.10 -14.91
N HIS A 443 -12.70 24.18 -15.35
CA HIS A 443 -13.13 25.19 -16.31
C HIS A 443 -13.12 26.58 -15.66
N TYR A 444 -12.54 27.56 -16.36
CA TYR A 444 -12.73 28.97 -16.04
C TYR A 444 -14.11 29.42 -16.54
N HIS A 445 -14.86 30.12 -15.69
CA HIS A 445 -15.98 30.97 -16.13
C HIS A 445 -15.63 32.44 -15.87
N PRO A 446 -15.94 33.36 -16.80
CA PRO A 446 -15.56 34.77 -16.69
C PRO A 446 -16.49 35.54 -15.74
N ARG A 447 -15.97 36.62 -15.15
CA ARG A 447 -16.82 37.73 -14.68
C ARG A 447 -17.14 38.64 -15.87
N GLY A 448 -18.38 39.14 -15.90
CA GLY A 448 -18.91 39.87 -17.05
C GLY A 448 -18.86 41.40 -16.93
N ASP A 449 -19.03 41.99 -18.12
CA ASP A 449 -19.47 43.34 -18.46
C ASP A 449 -18.59 44.55 -18.08
N GLY A 450 -18.57 45.54 -18.98
CA GLY A 450 -17.58 46.62 -19.01
C GLY A 450 -17.56 47.48 -20.28
N SER A 451 -18.68 47.65 -20.98
CA SER A 451 -18.94 48.67 -22.04
C SER A 451 -18.14 48.63 -23.38
N HIS A 452 -18.92 48.76 -24.46
CA HIS A 452 -18.55 49.03 -25.87
C HIS A 452 -17.75 50.36 -26.07
N PRO A 453 -17.07 50.60 -27.23
CA PRO A 453 -17.54 50.29 -28.59
C PRO A 453 -16.54 49.65 -29.59
N ASP A 454 -17.12 49.18 -30.71
CA ASP A 454 -16.49 48.72 -31.96
C ASP A 454 -16.62 49.83 -33.03
N PRO A 455 -15.80 49.88 -34.10
CA PRO A 455 -16.23 49.24 -35.35
C PRO A 455 -15.11 48.68 -36.26
N GLY A 456 -15.40 47.57 -36.96
CA GLY A 456 -14.89 47.35 -38.33
C GLY A 456 -14.49 45.92 -38.71
N GLY A 457 -15.44 45.11 -39.18
CA GLY A 457 -15.16 43.79 -39.76
C GLY A 457 -15.13 43.79 -41.30
N LEU A 458 -14.74 42.66 -41.89
CA LEU A 458 -15.20 42.16 -43.19
C LEU A 458 -14.87 40.65 -43.36
N THR A 459 -15.50 40.00 -44.34
CA THR A 459 -15.61 38.53 -44.46
C THR A 459 -15.16 38.04 -45.84
N LEU A 460 -14.59 36.82 -45.97
CA LEU A 460 -14.93 35.76 -46.97
C LEU A 460 -13.84 34.65 -47.12
N GLN A 461 -14.19 33.58 -47.84
CA GLN A 461 -13.43 32.33 -48.09
C GLN A 461 -12.95 32.25 -49.59
N PRO A 462 -12.64 31.09 -50.24
CA PRO A 462 -11.32 30.41 -50.17
C PRO A 462 -10.72 29.91 -51.52
N LEU A 463 -9.43 29.48 -51.51
CA LEU A 463 -8.79 28.46 -52.42
C LEU A 463 -8.63 28.78 -53.95
N PRO A 464 -7.88 27.99 -54.78
CA PRO A 464 -6.85 26.96 -54.52
C PRO A 464 -5.44 27.22 -55.21
N PRO A 465 -4.86 26.45 -56.20
CA PRO A 465 -3.49 25.90 -56.00
C PRO A 465 -2.47 25.96 -57.19
N ASN A 466 -1.19 25.60 -56.92
CA ASN A 466 -0.16 24.97 -57.79
C ASN A 466 1.19 24.91 -57.02
N GLY A 467 2.19 24.05 -57.27
CA GLY A 467 2.33 22.89 -58.17
C GLY A 467 3.80 22.68 -58.64
N SER A 468 4.39 21.48 -58.50
CA SER A 468 5.56 20.94 -59.25
C SER A 468 5.93 19.50 -58.85
N ARG A 469 6.49 18.71 -59.78
CA ARG A 469 6.71 17.24 -59.68
C ARG A 469 7.88 16.77 -60.57
N VAL A 470 8.64 15.75 -60.15
CA VAL A 470 9.69 15.02 -60.91
C VAL A 470 9.74 13.56 -60.43
N GLU A 471 10.05 12.58 -61.29
CA GLU A 471 9.87 11.13 -61.01
C GLU A 471 10.90 10.18 -61.68
N GLY A 472 10.95 8.94 -61.17
CA GLY A 472 11.54 7.75 -61.77
C GLY A 472 11.30 6.54 -60.83
N GLN A 473 10.25 5.71 -61.05
CA GLN A 473 10.19 4.54 -61.95
C GLN A 473 11.01 3.33 -61.43
N SER A 474 10.49 2.11 -61.25
CA SER A 474 9.19 1.45 -61.58
C SER A 474 8.90 0.32 -60.53
N SER A 475 7.95 -0.65 -60.61
CA SER A 475 7.16 -1.23 -61.72
C SER A 475 5.85 -1.96 -61.31
N VAL A 476 5.18 -2.49 -62.34
CA VAL A 476 4.01 -3.40 -62.43
C VAL A 476 4.30 -4.85 -61.92
N SER A 477 3.32 -5.76 -61.70
CA SER A 477 2.08 -6.00 -62.48
C SER A 477 0.81 -6.51 -61.76
N GLU A 478 -0.31 -6.42 -62.50
CA GLU A 478 -1.72 -6.64 -62.12
C GLU A 478 -2.27 -8.01 -62.58
N SER A 479 -3.46 -8.40 -62.06
CA SER A 479 -4.57 -8.95 -62.88
C SER A 479 -5.87 -9.15 -62.07
N ASP A 480 -6.96 -8.50 -62.47
CA ASP A 480 -8.33 -8.83 -62.02
C ASP A 480 -8.96 -9.95 -62.86
N TYR A 481 -10.04 -10.59 -62.38
CA TYR A 481 -11.29 -10.83 -63.13
C TYR A 481 -12.40 -11.40 -62.21
N ASP A 482 -13.66 -11.35 -62.68
CA ASP A 482 -14.88 -11.41 -61.84
C ASP A 482 -16.03 -12.25 -62.45
N ASN A 483 -16.92 -12.73 -61.57
CA ASN A 483 -18.35 -13.07 -61.72
C ASN A 483 -18.89 -14.38 -62.42
N THR A 484 -19.54 -15.23 -61.58
CA THR A 484 -20.86 -15.95 -61.75
C THR A 484 -21.15 -16.92 -62.94
N PRO A 485 -22.33 -17.63 -63.02
CA PRO A 485 -23.38 -17.98 -62.02
C PRO A 485 -23.87 -19.47 -62.01
N ASN A 486 -24.66 -19.87 -60.98
CA ASN A 486 -25.96 -20.59 -61.06
C ASN A 486 -26.55 -20.77 -59.63
N HIS A 487 -27.80 -20.36 -59.35
CA HIS A 487 -29.08 -21.10 -59.44
C HIS A 487 -29.13 -22.42 -58.65
N ALA A 488 -30.18 -22.74 -57.87
CA ALA A 488 -31.55 -22.19 -57.79
C ALA A 488 -32.06 -22.16 -56.31
N GLU A 489 -32.82 -21.13 -55.89
CA GLU A 489 -34.29 -21.16 -55.58
C GLU A 489 -34.69 -21.86 -54.25
N LEU A 490 -35.65 -21.38 -53.44
CA LEU A 490 -36.56 -20.21 -53.49
C LEU A 490 -37.05 -19.83 -52.05
N ASP A 491 -37.29 -18.53 -51.81
CA ASP A 491 -38.36 -17.83 -51.05
C ASP A 491 -39.04 -18.40 -49.77
N ASP A 492 -39.68 -17.61 -48.90
CA ASP A 492 -39.94 -16.14 -48.94
C ASP A 492 -39.69 -15.44 -47.60
N SER A 493 -39.27 -14.18 -47.75
CA SER A 493 -39.38 -12.98 -46.92
C SER A 493 -40.77 -12.73 -46.28
N GLY A 494 -40.96 -11.72 -45.42
CA GLY A 494 -40.00 -10.74 -44.88
C GLY A 494 -40.63 -9.56 -44.13
N TYR A 495 -39.74 -8.61 -43.80
CA TYR A 495 -39.89 -7.25 -43.23
C TYR A 495 -41.20 -6.48 -43.57
N GLY A 496 -41.70 -5.52 -42.77
CA GLY A 496 -41.19 -4.92 -41.52
C GLY A 496 -41.59 -3.43 -41.38
N SER A 497 -41.17 -2.79 -40.28
CA SER A 497 -41.11 -1.32 -40.05
C SER A 497 -42.39 -0.44 -39.90
N SER A 498 -42.52 0.13 -38.69
CA SER A 498 -42.99 1.51 -38.38
C SER A 498 -44.50 1.86 -38.44
N GLY A 499 -45.02 2.54 -37.40
CA GLY A 499 -46.40 3.08 -37.40
C GLY A 499 -46.97 3.54 -36.05
N HIS A 500 -46.80 4.83 -35.73
CA HIS A 500 -47.38 5.62 -34.63
C HIS A 500 -48.76 5.27 -33.98
N ARG A 501 -48.83 5.57 -32.65
CA ARG A 501 -49.88 6.32 -31.90
C ARG A 501 -51.11 5.63 -31.24
N THR A 502 -51.15 5.81 -29.90
CA THR A 502 -52.28 6.21 -29.02
C THR A 502 -53.52 5.31 -28.78
N ALA A 503 -53.57 4.79 -27.54
CA ALA A 503 -54.64 4.99 -26.53
C ALA A 503 -56.08 4.43 -26.72
N GLY A 504 -56.62 3.84 -25.65
CA GLY A 504 -58.07 3.69 -25.44
C GLY A 504 -58.48 2.46 -24.62
N TRP A 505 -59.04 2.71 -23.42
CA TRP A 505 -60.11 1.98 -22.68
C TRP A 505 -60.37 0.47 -22.94
N SER A 506 -60.36 -0.45 -21.97
CA SER A 506 -61.01 -0.55 -20.62
C SER A 506 -62.46 -1.06 -20.61
N GLY A 507 -62.66 -2.20 -19.95
CA GLY A 507 -63.93 -2.86 -19.53
C GLY A 507 -63.54 -4.07 -18.66
N GLU A 508 -64.00 -4.22 -17.41
CA GLU A 508 -65.29 -4.81 -17.00
C GLU A 508 -65.41 -6.31 -17.37
N GLY A 509 -65.60 -7.28 -16.46
CA GLY A 509 -65.64 -7.26 -14.98
C GLY A 509 -66.86 -7.97 -14.39
N VAL A 510 -66.72 -9.24 -13.94
CA VAL A 510 -67.79 -10.05 -13.30
C VAL A 510 -67.21 -10.97 -12.21
N ILE A 511 -67.96 -11.19 -11.11
CA ILE A 511 -67.66 -11.95 -9.88
C ILE A 511 -69.01 -12.48 -9.29
N PRO A 512 -69.10 -13.30 -8.20
CA PRO A 512 -68.07 -13.81 -7.27
C PRO A 512 -68.21 -15.32 -6.90
N GLU A 513 -67.50 -15.76 -5.83
CA GLU A 513 -67.74 -16.93 -4.95
C GLU A 513 -67.55 -18.37 -5.52
N LEU A 514 -67.15 -19.40 -4.75
CA LEU A 514 -66.86 -19.53 -3.30
C LEU A 514 -65.89 -20.71 -3.08
N GLY A 515 -64.86 -20.58 -2.23
CA GLY A 515 -63.97 -21.69 -1.85
C GLY A 515 -62.70 -21.26 -1.10
N ASP A 516 -62.41 -21.92 0.02
CA ASP A 516 -61.28 -21.70 0.94
C ASP A 516 -61.03 -23.05 1.68
N PRO A 517 -59.85 -23.38 2.24
CA PRO A 517 -58.62 -22.58 2.33
C PRO A 517 -57.30 -23.38 2.17
N ASP A 518 -56.73 -23.51 0.97
CA ASP A 518 -55.31 -23.95 0.84
C ASP A 518 -54.68 -23.63 -0.55
N GLU A 519 -54.36 -22.36 -0.82
CA GLU A 519 -53.49 -21.97 -1.96
C GLU A 519 -52.26 -21.19 -1.49
N CYS A 520 -51.21 -21.95 -1.16
CA CYS A 520 -49.80 -21.70 -1.47
C CYS A 520 -49.40 -20.29 -1.96
N GLU A 521 -49.35 -19.30 -1.05
CA GLU A 521 -48.68 -18.02 -1.30
C GLU A 521 -47.16 -18.25 -1.53
N PRO A 522 -46.60 -17.87 -2.70
CA PRO A 522 -45.21 -18.18 -3.03
C PRO A 522 -44.21 -17.28 -2.30
N ASP A 523 -43.27 -17.94 -1.62
CA ASP A 523 -41.95 -17.50 -1.12
C ASP A 523 -41.69 -15.97 -0.98
N PRO A 524 -41.51 -15.42 0.25
CA PRO A 524 -41.20 -14.01 0.49
C PRO A 524 -39.75 -13.66 0.09
N THR A 525 -39.50 -13.65 -1.22
CA THR A 525 -38.23 -13.33 -1.87
C THR A 525 -37.64 -12.01 -1.35
N LEU A 526 -36.33 -12.03 -1.11
CA LEU A 526 -35.59 -10.85 -0.70
C LEU A 526 -35.55 -9.82 -1.84
N PRO A 527 -35.56 -8.50 -1.55
CA PRO A 527 -35.43 -7.48 -2.58
C PRO A 527 -34.11 -7.61 -3.34
N SER A 528 -34.11 -7.18 -4.61
CA SER A 528 -32.92 -7.27 -5.45
C SER A 528 -31.74 -6.53 -4.81
N THR A 529 -30.54 -7.09 -4.96
CA THR A 529 -29.31 -6.46 -4.45
C THR A 529 -29.08 -5.09 -5.08
N GLU A 530 -29.51 -4.90 -6.34
CA GLU A 530 -29.44 -3.62 -7.07
C GLU A 530 -30.36 -2.55 -6.46
N ASP A 531 -31.62 -2.87 -6.13
CA ASP A 531 -32.54 -1.94 -5.45
C ASP A 531 -32.00 -1.50 -4.08
N VAL A 532 -31.47 -2.47 -3.32
CA VAL A 532 -30.90 -2.25 -1.97
C VAL A 532 -29.63 -1.40 -2.04
N ILE A 533 -28.81 -1.54 -3.08
CA ILE A 533 -27.66 -0.67 -3.36
C ILE A 533 -28.14 0.73 -3.76
N SER A 534 -29.05 0.85 -4.73
CA SER A 534 -29.59 2.11 -5.25
C SER A 534 -30.21 2.98 -4.14
N LYS A 535 -31.04 2.40 -3.27
CA LYS A 535 -31.59 3.11 -2.10
C LYS A 535 -30.51 3.47 -1.07
N THR A 536 -29.47 2.64 -0.90
CA THR A 536 -28.32 2.95 -0.02
C THR A 536 -27.49 4.12 -0.54
N GLU A 537 -27.29 4.25 -1.85
CA GLU A 537 -26.64 5.41 -2.46
C GLU A 537 -27.47 6.69 -2.27
N GLN A 538 -28.79 6.62 -2.45
CA GLN A 538 -29.69 7.75 -2.22
C GLN A 538 -29.72 8.20 -0.74
N ILE A 539 -29.69 7.27 0.21
CA ILE A 539 -29.50 7.59 1.64
C ILE A 539 -28.13 8.27 1.86
N THR A 540 -27.06 7.73 1.27
CA THR A 540 -25.70 8.25 1.42
C THR A 540 -25.55 9.66 0.86
N LYS A 541 -26.17 9.96 -0.29
CA LYS A 541 -26.21 11.30 -0.89
C LYS A 541 -26.92 12.31 0.02
N ASN A 542 -28.09 11.97 0.54
CA ASN A 542 -28.83 12.84 1.47
C ASN A 542 -28.03 13.10 2.76
N ILE A 543 -27.27 12.11 3.25
CA ILE A 543 -26.33 12.26 4.37
C ILE A 543 -25.19 13.22 4.03
N GLN A 544 -24.58 13.14 2.85
CA GLN A 544 -23.51 14.06 2.43
C GLN A 544 -23.99 15.52 2.38
N GLU A 545 -25.23 15.75 1.94
CA GLU A 545 -25.83 17.10 1.94
C GLU A 545 -26.07 17.62 3.37
N LEU A 546 -26.55 16.78 4.30
CA LEU A 546 -26.67 17.16 5.71
C LEU A 546 -25.30 17.47 6.34
N LEU A 547 -24.28 16.65 6.09
CA LEU A 547 -22.93 16.87 6.61
C LEU A 547 -22.30 18.15 6.04
N ARG A 548 -22.59 18.51 4.77
CA ARG A 548 -22.19 19.79 4.18
C ARG A 548 -22.90 20.96 4.86
N ALA A 549 -24.21 20.89 5.05
CA ALA A 549 -24.97 21.91 5.77
C ALA A 549 -24.44 22.11 7.21
N ALA A 550 -24.07 21.03 7.90
CA ALA A 550 -23.48 21.04 9.23
C ALA A 550 -22.04 21.61 9.28
N GLN A 551 -21.26 21.50 8.20
CA GLN A 551 -19.96 22.17 8.06
C GLN A 551 -20.12 23.67 7.77
N GLU A 552 -21.15 24.05 7.02
CA GLU A 552 -21.49 25.43 6.65
C GLU A 552 -22.35 26.16 7.70
N ASN A 553 -22.66 25.52 8.84
CA ASN A 553 -23.56 25.99 9.90
C ASN A 553 -24.96 26.43 9.42
N LYS A 554 -25.49 25.79 8.37
CA LYS A 554 -26.80 26.11 7.75
C LYS A 554 -27.94 25.36 8.46
N HIS A 555 -28.24 25.77 9.69
CA HIS A 555 -29.28 25.16 10.54
C HIS A 555 -30.66 25.06 9.86
N GLU A 556 -31.05 26.05 9.06
CA GLU A 556 -32.30 26.04 8.29
C GLU A 556 -32.41 24.86 7.29
N SER A 557 -31.27 24.33 6.83
CA SER A 557 -31.23 23.18 5.93
C SER A 557 -31.32 21.82 6.66
N PHE A 558 -31.22 21.78 7.99
CA PHE A 558 -31.14 20.52 8.74
C PHE A 558 -32.46 19.74 8.70
N VAL A 559 -33.59 20.42 8.86
CA VAL A 559 -34.93 19.78 8.82
C VAL A 559 -35.22 19.19 7.42
N PRO A 560 -35.14 19.95 6.30
CA PRO A 560 -35.35 19.41 4.95
C PRO A 560 -34.35 18.32 4.53
N CYS A 561 -33.14 18.31 5.09
CA CYS A 561 -32.20 17.19 4.90
C CYS A 561 -32.64 15.95 5.69
N SER A 562 -33.08 16.09 6.94
CA SER A 562 -33.54 14.95 7.76
C SER A 562 -34.82 14.31 7.23
N GLU A 563 -35.74 15.08 6.67
CA GLU A 563 -36.95 14.57 6.01
C GLU A 563 -36.60 13.72 4.79
N ARG A 564 -35.67 14.16 3.94
CA ARG A 564 -35.20 13.39 2.78
C ARG A 564 -34.41 12.14 3.16
N ILE A 565 -33.65 12.18 4.26
CA ILE A 565 -33.00 10.99 4.81
C ILE A 565 -34.06 10.00 5.32
N HIS A 566 -35.05 10.48 6.08
CA HIS A 566 -36.11 9.63 6.62
C HIS A 566 -36.99 9.03 5.52
N GLN A 567 -37.36 9.80 4.50
CA GLN A 567 -38.11 9.32 3.33
C GLN A 567 -37.33 8.21 2.59
N ALA A 568 -36.04 8.43 2.30
CA ALA A 568 -35.21 7.41 1.66
C ALA A 568 -35.02 6.15 2.52
N VAL A 569 -34.96 6.29 3.85
CA VAL A 569 -34.93 5.17 4.82
C VAL A 569 -36.26 4.43 4.87
N THR A 570 -37.39 5.11 4.76
CA THR A 570 -38.72 4.48 4.68
C THR A 570 -38.89 3.72 3.37
N GLU A 571 -38.47 4.29 2.24
CA GLU A 571 -38.46 3.60 0.95
C GLU A 571 -37.56 2.35 0.96
N MET A 572 -36.36 2.47 1.52
CA MET A 572 -35.45 1.34 1.75
C MET A 572 -36.11 0.26 2.62
N ALA A 573 -36.86 0.63 3.66
CA ALA A 573 -37.58 -0.32 4.50
C ALA A 573 -38.76 -0.99 3.78
N THR A 574 -39.45 -0.30 2.85
CA THR A 574 -40.54 -0.89 2.06
C THR A 574 -40.09 -1.92 1.03
N LEU A 575 -38.79 -2.02 0.72
CA LEU A 575 -38.25 -3.10 -0.09
C LEU A 575 -38.30 -4.47 0.61
N PHE A 576 -38.38 -4.51 1.94
CA PHE A 576 -38.29 -5.74 2.72
C PHE A 576 -39.68 -6.23 3.17
N PRO A 577 -39.92 -7.55 3.25
CA PRO A 577 -41.16 -8.09 3.79
C PRO A 577 -41.35 -7.66 5.25
N LYS A 578 -42.62 -7.50 5.69
CA LYS A 578 -42.98 -7.01 7.04
C LYS A 578 -42.39 -7.83 8.20
N ARG A 579 -41.93 -9.05 7.93
CA ARG A 579 -41.17 -9.92 8.84
C ARG A 579 -40.02 -10.60 8.06
N PRO A 580 -38.84 -9.97 7.96
CA PRO A 580 -37.67 -10.64 7.38
C PRO A 580 -37.26 -11.83 8.25
N SER A 581 -36.93 -12.95 7.63
CA SER A 581 -36.42 -14.16 8.31
C SER A 581 -35.10 -13.87 9.05
N SER A 582 -34.13 -13.30 8.32
CA SER A 582 -32.79 -12.96 8.80
C SER A 582 -32.80 -11.99 10.00
N GLU A 583 -32.25 -12.43 11.14
CA GLU A 583 -32.02 -11.60 12.34
C GLU A 583 -31.16 -10.37 12.02
N MET A 584 -30.18 -10.51 11.12
CA MET A 584 -29.29 -9.43 10.74
C MET A 584 -30.02 -8.34 9.94
N VAL A 585 -30.90 -8.73 9.02
CA VAL A 585 -31.80 -7.78 8.31
C VAL A 585 -32.76 -7.12 9.30
N ARG A 586 -33.42 -7.89 10.19
CA ARG A 586 -34.29 -7.36 11.26
C ARG A 586 -33.55 -6.40 12.20
N GLY A 587 -32.29 -6.66 12.52
CA GLY A 587 -31.45 -5.80 13.35
C GLY A 587 -31.08 -4.49 12.63
N SER A 588 -30.60 -4.60 11.39
CA SER A 588 -30.11 -3.46 10.62
C SER A 588 -31.25 -2.53 10.18
N LEU A 589 -32.43 -3.04 9.80
CA LEU A 589 -33.61 -2.21 9.54
C LEU A 589 -34.07 -1.44 10.79
N ARG A 590 -34.16 -2.11 11.95
CA ARG A 590 -34.50 -1.45 13.23
C ARG A 590 -33.51 -0.34 13.58
N LEU A 591 -32.21 -0.57 13.37
CA LEU A 591 -31.18 0.46 13.59
C LEU A 591 -31.29 1.62 12.61
N LEU A 592 -31.54 1.34 11.32
CA LEU A 592 -31.71 2.34 10.26
C LEU A 592 -32.89 3.27 10.56
N THR A 593 -34.08 2.71 10.78
CA THR A 593 -35.31 3.48 11.03
C THR A 593 -35.23 4.26 12.35
N SER A 594 -34.77 3.64 13.44
CA SER A 594 -34.64 4.34 14.73
C SER A 594 -33.62 5.47 14.69
N SER A 595 -32.50 5.31 13.97
CA SER A 595 -31.51 6.37 13.78
C SER A 595 -32.04 7.51 12.91
N ALA A 596 -32.85 7.22 11.90
CA ALA A 596 -33.52 8.24 11.07
C ALA A 596 -34.58 9.04 11.84
N SER A 597 -35.42 8.39 12.67
CA SER A 597 -36.36 9.08 13.54
C SER A 597 -35.65 9.92 14.62
N ARG A 598 -34.53 9.41 15.17
CA ARG A 598 -33.69 10.16 16.11
C ARG A 598 -33.08 11.39 15.44
N LEU A 599 -32.60 11.26 14.20
CA LEU A 599 -32.05 12.36 13.41
C LEU A 599 -33.05 13.50 13.20
N GLN A 600 -34.29 13.20 12.80
CA GLN A 600 -35.35 14.22 12.71
C GLN A 600 -35.62 14.89 14.06
N GLY A 601 -35.62 14.12 15.16
CA GLY A 601 -35.77 14.64 16.51
C GLY A 601 -34.69 15.65 16.91
N GLU A 602 -33.43 15.41 16.53
CA GLU A 602 -32.34 16.37 16.72
C GLU A 602 -32.42 17.56 15.74
N CYS A 603 -32.77 17.36 14.47
CA CYS A 603 -32.91 18.46 13.50
C CYS A 603 -34.00 19.45 13.92
N ASN A 604 -35.12 18.97 14.45
CA ASN A 604 -36.20 19.84 14.96
C ASN A 604 -35.76 20.61 16.21
N ARG A 605 -34.93 20.01 17.07
CA ARG A 605 -34.26 20.70 18.20
C ARG A 605 -33.18 21.70 17.77
N ALA A 606 -32.66 21.61 16.54
CA ALA A 606 -31.63 22.51 16.01
C ALA A 606 -32.18 23.84 15.46
N THR A 607 -33.47 24.13 15.66
CA THR A 607 -34.12 25.36 15.18
C THR A 607 -33.70 26.58 16.03
N PRO A 608 -33.42 27.75 15.43
CA PRO A 608 -32.78 28.86 16.13
C PRO A 608 -33.78 29.71 16.94
N ALA A 609 -34.14 29.21 18.13
CA ALA A 609 -34.82 29.97 19.18
C ALA A 609 -34.04 29.83 20.51
N ASP A 610 -33.30 30.89 20.89
CA ASP A 610 -32.69 31.13 22.20
C ASP A 610 -31.75 30.04 22.80
N SER A 611 -31.08 29.23 21.98
CA SER A 611 -30.07 28.26 22.45
C SER A 611 -28.63 28.82 22.52
N CYS A 612 -27.81 28.30 23.44
CA CYS A 612 -26.45 28.76 23.68
C CYS A 612 -25.47 28.19 22.63
N PRO A 613 -24.39 28.89 22.24
CA PRO A 613 -23.42 28.36 21.25
C PRO A 613 -22.80 27.00 21.59
N ALA A 614 -22.72 26.64 22.88
CA ALA A 614 -22.27 25.31 23.30
C ALA A 614 -23.27 24.21 22.94
N ASP A 615 -24.58 24.49 23.05
CA ASP A 615 -25.65 23.53 22.75
C ASP A 615 -25.75 23.29 21.23
N ALA A 616 -25.64 24.36 20.42
CA ALA A 616 -25.62 24.25 18.97
C ALA A 616 -24.47 23.36 18.46
N GLN A 617 -23.29 23.43 19.09
CA GLN A 617 -22.16 22.55 18.76
C GLN A 617 -22.42 21.09 19.20
N LEU A 618 -23.07 20.86 20.34
CA LEU A 618 -23.44 19.52 20.81
C LEU A 618 -24.49 18.86 19.91
N VAL A 619 -25.54 19.60 19.53
CA VAL A 619 -26.58 19.13 18.58
C VAL A 619 -25.95 18.79 17.23
N THR A 620 -25.03 19.63 16.73
CA THR A 620 -24.30 19.34 15.48
C THR A 620 -23.48 18.04 15.57
N GLN A 621 -22.86 17.76 16.73
CA GLN A 621 -22.15 16.49 16.95
C GLN A 621 -23.10 15.28 17.02
N GLN A 622 -24.28 15.42 17.63
CA GLN A 622 -25.31 14.39 17.69
C GLN A 622 -25.90 14.08 16.30
N LEU A 623 -26.11 15.10 15.47
CA LEU A 623 -26.53 14.94 14.06
C LEU A 623 -25.50 14.15 13.25
N ILE A 624 -24.21 14.48 13.38
CA ILE A 624 -23.12 13.74 12.71
C ILE A 624 -23.09 12.27 13.16
N GLN A 625 -23.31 11.98 14.45
CA GLN A 625 -23.37 10.60 14.94
C GLN A 625 -24.58 9.85 14.39
N CYS A 626 -25.77 10.47 14.35
CA CYS A 626 -26.96 9.83 13.77
C CYS A 626 -26.77 9.55 12.27
N ALA A 627 -26.17 10.47 11.53
CA ALA A 627 -25.83 10.25 10.12
C ALA A 627 -24.85 9.09 9.92
N TYR A 628 -23.85 8.94 10.81
CA TYR A 628 -22.92 7.79 10.78
C TYR A 628 -23.62 6.46 11.09
N ASP A 629 -24.51 6.44 12.09
CA ASP A 629 -25.27 5.23 12.46
C ASP A 629 -26.18 4.76 11.31
N ILE A 630 -26.85 5.68 10.60
CA ILE A 630 -27.67 5.39 9.42
C ILE A 630 -26.80 4.83 8.28
N ALA A 631 -25.68 5.48 7.95
CA ALA A 631 -24.78 5.01 6.89
C ALA A 631 -24.20 3.62 7.20
N LYS A 632 -23.88 3.35 8.47
CA LYS A 632 -23.43 2.03 8.93
C LYS A 632 -24.53 0.98 8.77
N ALA A 633 -25.76 1.26 9.19
CA ALA A 633 -26.88 0.33 9.07
C ALA A 633 -27.24 0.02 7.60
N ALA A 634 -27.22 1.03 6.72
CA ALA A 634 -27.48 0.84 5.29
C ALA A 634 -26.38 -0.03 4.63
N LYS A 635 -25.10 0.23 4.94
CA LYS A 635 -23.99 -0.63 4.48
C LYS A 635 -24.10 -2.07 5.01
N GLN A 636 -24.56 -2.26 6.25
CA GLN A 636 -24.81 -3.59 6.79
C GLN A 636 -25.93 -4.32 6.03
N LEU A 637 -27.02 -3.63 5.66
CA LEU A 637 -28.07 -4.24 4.82
C LEU A 637 -27.53 -4.71 3.47
N VAL A 638 -26.80 -3.86 2.73
CA VAL A 638 -26.14 -4.27 1.46
C VAL A 638 -25.22 -5.48 1.67
N THR A 639 -24.46 -5.51 2.76
CA THR A 639 -23.52 -6.62 3.06
C THR A 639 -24.22 -7.93 3.44
N VAL A 640 -25.48 -7.87 3.91
CA VAL A 640 -26.29 -9.05 4.25
C VAL A 640 -27.05 -9.53 3.03
N THR A 641 -27.73 -8.66 2.28
CA THR A 641 -28.47 -9.08 1.07
C THR A 641 -27.53 -9.65 0.00
N THR A 642 -26.36 -9.04 -0.24
CA THR A 642 -25.35 -9.60 -1.15
C THR A 642 -24.74 -10.94 -0.71
N LYS A 643 -25.01 -11.40 0.52
CA LYS A 643 -24.66 -12.73 1.04
C LYS A 643 -25.84 -13.69 1.16
N GLU A 644 -27.07 -13.19 1.09
CA GLU A 644 -28.31 -13.97 1.10
C GLU A 644 -28.87 -14.11 -0.35
N SER A 645 -28.18 -13.56 -1.35
CA SER A 645 -28.48 -13.66 -2.80
C SER A 645 -27.33 -14.24 -3.65
N ASN A 646 -26.31 -14.83 -3.02
CA ASN A 646 -25.22 -15.61 -3.63
C ASN A 646 -25.06 -16.93 -2.87
#